data_AF-A0A968WBP3-F1
#
_entry.id   AF-A0A968WBP3-F1
#
_cell.length_a   1.000
_cell.length_b   1.000
_cell.length_c   1.000
_cell.angle_alpha   90.00
_cell.angle_beta   90.00
_cell.angle_gamma   90.00
#
_symmetry.space_group_name_H-M   'P 1'
#
loop_
_entity.id
_entity.type
_entity.pdbx_description
1 polymer ?
#
loop_
_entity_poly.entity_id
_entity_poly.type
_entity_poly.pdbx_seq_one_letter_code
_entity_poly.pdbx_strand_id
1 'polypeptide(L)'
;MSESTKHPNNLTPNEYQELAIDSAIHPALISANFFHIAGVTAYEYLFISNALPRTNTGRIASGYLKRYAHAELGGLWISGLDPHNNWKPMEWGRFKPTYPRIDEKGRFVKYESPPKTPNRVTYFDVPDCIWDKVAKRYGIKRYNSPLASRLRDRLHPLNFWEWVLAHPEIPIILCEGEKKAAALLSLGFVAIALPGIWNGRIGRKDFDERLHPDLLPLAQPGRKFQILFDHETKTKTRWAVFQATIRTGKAVEATGSQCEVITLPGPEKGVDDFASARKKDADVLLTAIINDARLLDDYRRSFHINYRGLSSKYKPHVRVNVKYLSDAIKLPSSGLIVLSSDMGTGKTELLKKWRLEHPNVKFLNNGHRVNLLKNLSERLQTDMYSSLSYGDLAKATALSITIDSLHKLNTEALEYGCVFIDEACQYLTHLLHSKTCREYRAQILEVLEYIVYNAQLVVIADAHMEDITVDFFRAIRPQGEEPLIFVNDWKNGDRIVHWYEGKDSSSLVAQISASLMTGQKIMVVADSKKFIKKLEKSLLMSMRVEVSEEEEKAGSRGQGKTSPTTNKTPLRIWSIHSDNSGSKENVAFIKDITNSVKDVDALLASPSLGTGVDIPNYHFDAVYGAFHGVSQTATECAQQLYRYRPKVPFHIWVAPRPPFGYKDTNANKIKERLLQT
;
A
#
# COMPACT_ATOMS: atom_id res chain seq x y z
N MET A 1 26.70 52.12 -26.56
CA MET A 1 25.52 51.47 -27.18
C MET A 1 25.55 50.02 -26.75
N SER A 2 24.70 49.62 -25.81
CA SER A 2 24.57 48.22 -25.40
C SER A 2 23.89 47.45 -26.54
N GLU A 3 24.55 46.46 -27.11
CA GLU A 3 23.93 45.51 -28.04
C GLU A 3 22.69 44.92 -27.35
N SER A 4 21.49 45.20 -27.87
CA SER A 4 20.29 44.53 -27.39
C SER A 4 20.40 43.06 -27.77
N THR A 5 20.65 42.19 -26.81
CA THR A 5 20.68 40.73 -27.00
C THR A 5 19.31 40.30 -27.55
N LYS A 6 19.21 40.07 -28.87
CA LYS A 6 17.98 39.56 -29.49
C LYS A 6 17.83 38.08 -29.16
N HIS A 7 16.84 37.74 -28.34
CA HIS A 7 16.46 36.35 -28.07
C HIS A 7 15.67 35.76 -29.26
N PRO A 8 15.67 34.43 -29.46
CA PRO A 8 14.95 33.79 -30.56
C PRO A 8 13.43 34.05 -30.46
N ASN A 9 12.73 33.97 -31.60
CA ASN A 9 11.26 34.02 -31.67
C ASN A 9 10.61 35.20 -30.92
N ASN A 10 11.28 36.35 -30.93
CA ASN A 10 10.87 37.58 -30.24
C ASN A 10 10.67 37.43 -28.72
N LEU A 11 11.22 36.37 -28.11
CA LEU A 11 11.11 36.14 -26.67
C LEU A 11 11.63 37.34 -25.88
N THR A 12 10.89 37.72 -24.85
CA THR A 12 11.36 38.72 -23.90
C THR A 12 12.51 38.15 -23.06
N PRO A 13 13.40 38.99 -22.50
CA PRO A 13 14.46 38.51 -21.61
C PRO A 13 13.93 37.67 -20.44
N ASN A 14 12.77 38.03 -19.88
CA ASN A 14 12.14 37.30 -18.79
C ASN A 14 11.62 35.93 -19.24
N GLU A 15 10.99 35.82 -20.41
CA GLU A 15 10.53 34.53 -20.94
C GLU A 15 11.72 33.62 -21.27
N TYR A 16 12.77 34.16 -21.90
CA TYR A 16 13.96 33.38 -22.20
C TYR A 16 14.66 32.89 -20.93
N GLN A 17 14.78 33.76 -19.91
CA GLN A 17 15.31 33.39 -18.60
C GLN A 17 14.48 32.29 -17.95
N GLU A 18 13.14 32.41 -17.94
CA GLU A 18 12.24 31.41 -17.37
C GLU A 18 12.41 30.04 -18.05
N LEU A 19 12.55 30.03 -19.37
CA LEU A 19 12.67 28.80 -20.15
C LEU A 19 14.07 28.17 -20.02
N ALA A 20 15.11 28.94 -20.32
CA ALA A 20 16.48 28.44 -20.40
C ALA A 20 17.09 28.15 -19.02
N ILE A 21 16.84 29.03 -18.05
CA ILE A 21 17.47 28.96 -16.73
C ILE A 21 16.52 28.32 -15.72
N ASP A 22 15.35 28.91 -15.49
CA ASP A 22 14.47 28.45 -14.41
C ASP A 22 13.87 27.06 -14.70
N SER A 23 13.68 26.73 -15.99
CA SER A 23 13.13 25.44 -16.44
C SER A 23 14.16 24.51 -17.07
N ALA A 24 15.45 24.92 -17.12
CA ALA A 24 16.56 24.15 -17.68
C ALA A 24 16.33 23.62 -19.12
N ILE A 25 15.63 24.39 -19.97
CA ILE A 25 15.33 23.98 -21.35
C ILE A 25 16.50 24.35 -22.27
N HIS A 26 16.89 23.42 -23.15
CA HIS A 26 17.96 23.62 -24.11
C HIS A 26 17.62 24.73 -25.12
N PRO A 27 18.54 25.69 -25.40
CA PRO A 27 18.28 26.83 -26.28
C PRO A 27 17.76 26.49 -27.68
N ALA A 28 18.22 25.39 -28.27
CA ALA A 28 17.75 24.93 -29.57
C ALA A 28 16.25 24.52 -29.53
N LEU A 29 15.80 23.89 -28.45
CA LEU A 29 14.40 23.50 -28.29
C LEU A 29 13.50 24.71 -28.05
N ILE A 30 14.01 25.70 -27.31
CA ILE A 30 13.37 27.01 -27.13
C ILE A 30 13.14 27.66 -28.50
N SER A 31 14.20 27.73 -29.30
CA SER A 31 14.18 28.37 -30.63
C SER A 31 13.25 27.67 -31.62
N ALA A 32 13.01 26.37 -31.48
CA ALA A 32 12.12 25.64 -32.38
C ALA A 32 10.62 25.76 -31.99
N ASN A 33 10.28 25.96 -30.71
CA ASN A 33 8.91 25.71 -30.24
C ASN A 33 8.26 26.85 -29.44
N PHE A 34 9.02 27.83 -28.97
CA PHE A 34 8.52 28.84 -28.03
C PHE A 34 8.58 30.22 -28.69
N PHE A 35 7.44 30.93 -28.71
CA PHE A 35 7.29 32.18 -29.43
C PHE A 35 6.63 33.22 -28.53
N HIS A 36 7.17 34.44 -28.49
CA HIS A 36 6.42 35.54 -27.91
C HIS A 36 5.41 36.05 -28.93
N ILE A 37 4.14 36.09 -28.54
CA ILE A 37 3.07 36.67 -29.35
C ILE A 37 2.33 37.72 -28.53
N ALA A 38 1.96 38.82 -29.17
CA ALA A 38 1.28 39.96 -28.56
C ALA A 38 0.34 40.64 -29.57
N GLY A 39 -0.50 41.55 -29.08
CA GLY A 39 -1.49 42.25 -29.89
C GLY A 39 -2.51 41.31 -30.53
N VAL A 40 -3.09 41.75 -31.64
CA VAL A 40 -4.16 41.02 -32.34
C VAL A 40 -3.73 39.65 -32.87
N THR A 41 -2.43 39.43 -33.09
CA THR A 41 -1.88 38.14 -33.50
C THR A 41 -2.17 37.04 -32.47
N ALA A 42 -2.30 37.37 -31.18
CA ALA A 42 -2.70 36.40 -30.16
C ALA A 42 -4.05 35.72 -30.48
N TYR A 43 -4.97 36.43 -31.13
CA TYR A 43 -6.25 35.88 -31.55
C TYR A 43 -6.14 34.95 -32.75
N GLU A 44 -5.18 35.15 -33.65
CA GLU A 44 -4.96 34.26 -34.79
C GLU A 44 -4.57 32.86 -34.31
N TYR A 45 -3.77 32.79 -33.24
CA TYR A 45 -3.36 31.52 -32.60
C TYR A 45 -4.44 30.91 -31.70
N LEU A 46 -5.22 31.73 -30.97
CA LEU A 46 -6.24 31.21 -30.04
C LEU A 46 -7.58 30.92 -30.73
N PHE A 47 -8.01 31.71 -31.71
CA PHE A 47 -9.36 31.64 -32.28
C PHE A 47 -9.46 30.81 -33.57
N ILE A 48 -8.81 29.65 -33.57
CA ILE A 48 -8.74 28.72 -34.70
C ILE A 48 -10.03 27.90 -34.90
N SER A 49 -10.92 27.85 -33.89
CA SER A 49 -12.15 27.05 -33.98
C SER A 49 -13.26 27.76 -34.77
N ASN A 50 -13.80 27.06 -35.78
CA ASN A 50 -14.99 27.49 -36.51
C ASN A 50 -16.27 27.49 -35.64
N ALA A 51 -16.26 26.85 -34.47
CA ALA A 51 -17.39 26.84 -33.54
C ALA A 51 -17.45 28.10 -32.64
N LEU A 52 -16.54 29.05 -32.82
CA LEU A 52 -16.57 30.32 -32.08
C LEU A 52 -17.71 31.21 -32.57
N PRO A 53 -18.49 31.83 -31.66
CA PRO A 53 -19.58 32.73 -32.06
C PRO A 53 -19.04 33.92 -32.86
N ARG A 54 -19.63 34.18 -34.02
CA ARG A 54 -19.31 35.31 -34.90
C ARG A 54 -20.53 36.20 -35.13
N THR A 55 -20.30 37.48 -35.36
CA THR A 55 -21.33 38.43 -35.79
C THR A 55 -21.68 38.20 -37.26
N ASN A 56 -22.75 38.85 -37.74
CA ASN A 56 -23.16 38.80 -39.16
C ASN A 56 -22.07 39.26 -40.14
N THR A 57 -21.08 40.03 -39.66
CA THR A 57 -19.91 40.48 -40.43
C THR A 57 -18.73 39.49 -40.41
N GLY A 58 -18.90 38.31 -39.80
CA GLY A 58 -17.84 37.29 -39.68
C GLY A 58 -16.83 37.53 -38.56
N ARG A 59 -16.92 38.66 -37.83
CA ARG A 59 -16.03 38.97 -36.70
C ARG A 59 -16.37 38.13 -35.48
N ILE A 60 -15.36 37.72 -34.70
CA ILE A 60 -15.57 37.04 -33.40
C ILE A 60 -16.43 37.92 -32.48
N ALA A 61 -17.39 37.30 -31.78
CA ALA A 61 -18.29 37.98 -30.88
C ALA A 61 -17.54 38.78 -29.80
N SER A 62 -18.04 39.98 -29.50
CA SER A 62 -17.43 40.93 -28.56
C SER A 62 -17.17 40.35 -27.17
N GLY A 63 -18.03 39.43 -26.70
CA GLY A 63 -17.84 38.74 -25.42
C GLY A 63 -16.55 37.90 -25.37
N TYR A 64 -16.18 37.23 -26.47
CA TYR A 64 -14.92 36.46 -26.54
C TYR A 64 -13.72 37.40 -26.61
N LEU A 65 -13.79 38.46 -27.42
CA LEU A 65 -12.73 39.47 -27.48
C LEU A 65 -12.48 40.10 -26.11
N LYS A 66 -13.54 40.49 -25.39
CA LYS A 66 -13.41 41.03 -24.02
C LYS A 66 -12.82 40.02 -23.04
N ARG A 67 -13.22 38.74 -23.13
CA ARG A 67 -12.70 37.66 -22.27
C ARG A 67 -11.19 37.42 -22.48
N TYR A 68 -10.73 37.51 -23.72
CA TYR A 68 -9.34 37.24 -24.12
C TYR A 68 -8.50 38.50 -24.36
N ALA A 69 -9.01 39.70 -24.02
CA ALA A 69 -8.28 40.97 -24.18
C ALA A 69 -6.90 40.96 -23.48
N HIS A 70 -6.77 40.22 -22.38
CA HIS A 70 -5.50 40.02 -21.68
C HIS A 70 -4.42 39.35 -22.54
N ALA A 71 -4.78 38.59 -23.57
CA ALA A 71 -3.84 37.94 -24.47
C ALA A 71 -3.12 38.93 -25.40
N GLU A 72 -3.73 40.07 -25.71
CA GLU A 72 -3.09 41.14 -26.48
C GLU A 72 -1.90 41.78 -25.74
N LEU A 73 -1.88 41.70 -24.41
CA LEU A 73 -0.78 42.20 -23.56
C LEU A 73 0.50 41.36 -23.68
N GLY A 74 0.46 40.29 -24.47
CA GLY A 74 1.61 39.47 -24.77
C GLY A 74 1.70 38.21 -23.92
N GLY A 75 2.44 37.24 -24.41
CA GLY A 75 2.77 36.03 -23.69
C GLY A 75 3.43 34.99 -24.56
N LEU A 76 3.62 33.82 -23.97
CA LEU A 76 4.38 32.74 -24.57
C LEU A 76 3.46 31.75 -25.26
N TRP A 77 3.56 31.67 -26.58
CA TRP A 77 2.98 30.61 -27.38
C TRP A 77 3.91 29.40 -27.47
N ILE A 78 3.32 28.22 -27.28
CA ILE A 78 4.03 26.95 -27.30
C ILE A 78 3.47 26.13 -28.46
N SER A 79 4.29 25.97 -29.49
CA SER A 79 3.97 25.20 -30.68
C SER A 79 4.33 23.73 -30.50
N GLY A 80 3.69 22.86 -31.27
CA GLY A 80 3.99 21.44 -31.36
C GLY A 80 3.65 20.86 -32.72
N LEU A 81 3.86 19.56 -32.88
CA LEU A 81 3.68 18.81 -34.13
C LEU A 81 2.41 17.93 -34.05
N ASP A 82 1.73 17.75 -35.18
CA ASP A 82 0.51 16.95 -35.24
C ASP A 82 0.78 15.48 -35.60
N PRO A 83 0.55 14.54 -34.67
CA PRO A 83 0.81 13.12 -34.91
C PRO A 83 -0.13 12.50 -35.96
N HIS A 84 -1.22 13.19 -36.32
CA HIS A 84 -2.18 12.75 -37.35
C HIS A 84 -2.00 13.45 -38.70
N ASN A 85 -1.04 14.37 -38.81
CA ASN A 85 -0.76 15.11 -40.05
C ASN A 85 0.74 15.07 -40.40
N ASN A 86 1.29 13.86 -40.46
CA ASN A 86 2.70 13.60 -40.80
C ASN A 86 3.68 14.47 -39.99
N TRP A 87 3.37 14.70 -38.71
CA TRP A 87 4.21 15.49 -37.79
C TRP A 87 4.52 16.90 -38.29
N LYS A 88 3.65 17.49 -39.12
CA LYS A 88 3.73 18.89 -39.50
C LYS A 88 3.38 19.78 -38.29
N PRO A 89 3.81 21.05 -38.28
CA PRO A 89 3.40 22.00 -37.25
C PRO A 89 1.89 21.99 -37.05
N MET A 90 1.48 21.81 -35.80
CA MET A 90 0.08 21.81 -35.39
C MET A 90 -0.42 23.25 -35.29
N GLU A 91 -1.61 23.52 -35.83
CA GLU A 91 -2.27 24.83 -35.67
C GLU A 91 -2.65 25.08 -34.20
N TRP A 92 -3.00 24.01 -33.48
CA TRP A 92 -3.25 24.04 -32.05
C TRP A 92 -1.95 24.12 -31.25
N GLY A 93 -1.95 24.94 -30.21
CA GLY A 93 -0.88 25.06 -29.23
C GLY A 93 -1.43 25.61 -27.91
N ARG A 94 -0.54 25.97 -26.98
CA ARG A 94 -0.96 26.60 -25.72
C ARG A 94 -0.32 27.97 -25.55
N PHE A 95 -1.11 28.86 -24.98
CA PHE A 95 -0.69 30.22 -24.69
C PHE A 95 -0.55 30.42 -23.19
N LYS A 96 0.62 30.86 -22.73
CA LYS A 96 0.86 31.31 -21.36
C LYS A 96 0.86 32.85 -21.36
N PRO A 97 -0.25 33.51 -21.00
CA PRO A 97 -0.31 34.96 -20.98
C PRO A 97 0.66 35.56 -19.96
N THR A 98 1.23 36.72 -20.28
CA THR A 98 2.01 37.53 -19.32
C THR A 98 1.16 37.92 -18.11
N TYR A 99 -0.12 38.22 -18.37
CA TYR A 99 -1.11 38.57 -17.35
C TYR A 99 -2.28 37.59 -17.39
N PRO A 100 -2.25 36.51 -16.59
CA PRO A 100 -3.31 35.52 -16.53
C PRO A 100 -4.65 36.12 -16.11
N ARG A 101 -5.73 35.80 -16.83
CA ARG A 101 -7.08 36.13 -16.38
C ARG A 101 -7.54 35.26 -15.22
N ILE A 102 -8.55 35.73 -14.50
CA ILE A 102 -9.24 35.00 -13.45
C ILE A 102 -10.47 34.31 -14.05
N ASP A 103 -10.68 33.02 -13.76
CA ASP A 103 -11.88 32.28 -14.17
C ASP A 103 -13.10 32.63 -13.29
N GLU A 104 -14.29 32.14 -13.68
CA GLU A 104 -15.53 32.36 -12.93
C GLU A 104 -15.50 31.80 -11.49
N LYS A 105 -14.50 30.98 -11.16
CA LYS A 105 -14.28 30.36 -9.85
C LYS A 105 -13.18 31.07 -9.05
N GLY A 106 -12.72 32.24 -9.51
CA GLY A 106 -11.70 33.03 -8.81
C GLY A 106 -10.27 32.49 -8.95
N ARG A 107 -9.99 31.62 -9.94
CA ARG A 107 -8.66 31.01 -10.12
C ARG A 107 -7.94 31.59 -11.32
N PHE A 108 -6.64 31.78 -11.19
CA PHE A 108 -5.79 32.20 -12.31
C PHE A 108 -5.71 31.11 -13.38
N VAL A 109 -5.98 31.48 -14.63
CA VAL A 109 -5.81 30.63 -15.80
C VAL A 109 -4.39 30.78 -16.32
N LYS A 110 -3.46 30.00 -15.77
CA LYS A 110 -2.02 30.09 -16.10
C LYS A 110 -1.71 29.80 -17.57
N TYR A 111 -2.51 28.95 -18.21
CA TYR A 111 -2.38 28.56 -19.61
C TYR A 111 -3.75 28.48 -20.27
N GLU A 112 -3.85 29.01 -21.48
CA GLU A 112 -5.04 29.00 -22.33
C GLU A 112 -4.83 28.00 -23.48
N SER A 113 -5.84 27.15 -23.69
CA SER A 113 -5.97 26.39 -24.94
C SER A 113 -6.90 27.15 -25.88
N PRO A 114 -6.76 27.01 -27.21
CA PRO A 114 -7.71 27.55 -28.17
C PRO A 114 -9.17 27.22 -27.79
N PRO A 115 -10.04 28.21 -27.52
CA PRO A 115 -11.41 27.94 -27.10
C PRO A 115 -12.19 27.17 -28.16
N LYS A 116 -13.15 26.36 -27.69
CA LYS A 116 -14.00 25.51 -28.55
C LYS A 116 -13.20 24.54 -29.43
N THR A 117 -11.99 24.17 -28.99
CA THR A 117 -11.25 23.03 -29.52
C THR A 117 -11.10 21.97 -28.43
N PRO A 118 -11.09 20.67 -28.77
CA PRO A 118 -10.61 19.65 -27.85
C PRO A 118 -9.16 19.95 -27.43
N ASN A 119 -8.80 19.64 -26.19
CA ASN A 119 -7.38 19.66 -25.81
C ASN A 119 -6.62 18.64 -26.67
N ARG A 120 -5.42 19.03 -27.12
CA ARG A 120 -4.46 18.14 -27.78
C ARG A 120 -3.27 17.90 -26.85
N VAL A 121 -2.35 17.02 -27.22
CA VAL A 121 -1.06 16.85 -26.53
C VAL A 121 0.07 17.52 -27.32
N THR A 122 1.11 17.97 -26.64
CA THR A 122 2.23 18.66 -27.31
C THR A 122 3.37 17.69 -27.60
N TYR A 123 3.63 17.51 -28.88
CA TYR A 123 4.86 16.93 -29.43
C TYR A 123 5.77 18.06 -29.86
N PHE A 124 6.96 18.19 -29.27
CA PHE A 124 7.88 19.25 -29.67
C PHE A 124 8.56 18.94 -31.00
N ASP A 125 8.88 19.96 -31.78
CA ASP A 125 9.89 19.87 -32.84
C ASP A 125 11.26 19.76 -32.18
N VAL A 126 11.88 18.59 -32.25
CA VAL A 126 13.11 18.25 -31.52
C VAL A 126 14.33 18.46 -32.42
N PRO A 127 15.20 19.44 -32.12
CA PRO A 127 16.40 19.68 -32.91
C PRO A 127 17.38 18.52 -32.87
N ASP A 128 18.16 18.39 -33.94
CA ASP A 128 19.17 17.34 -34.13
C ASP A 128 20.12 17.15 -32.94
N CYS A 129 20.61 18.23 -32.33
CA CYS A 129 21.50 18.13 -31.17
C CYS A 129 20.87 17.41 -29.96
N ILE A 130 19.55 17.52 -29.79
CA ILE A 130 18.80 16.82 -28.74
C ILE A 130 18.46 15.41 -29.19
N TRP A 131 18.09 15.21 -30.45
CA TRP A 131 17.90 13.89 -31.03
C TRP A 131 19.16 13.03 -30.88
N ASP A 132 20.35 13.56 -31.18
CA ASP A 132 21.62 12.86 -31.00
C ASP A 132 21.85 12.46 -29.52
N LYS A 133 21.42 13.31 -28.58
CA LYS A 133 21.49 13.01 -27.15
C LYS A 133 20.55 11.86 -26.76
N VAL A 134 19.32 11.85 -27.29
CA VAL A 134 18.34 10.75 -27.11
C VAL A 134 18.88 9.45 -27.71
N ALA A 135 19.35 9.49 -28.97
CA ALA A 135 19.96 8.36 -29.67
C ALA A 135 21.11 7.75 -28.87
N LYS A 136 22.02 8.60 -28.35
CA LYS A 136 23.13 8.17 -27.49
C LYS A 136 22.64 7.55 -26.18
N ARG A 137 21.64 8.13 -25.51
CA ARG A 137 21.10 7.63 -24.23
C ARG A 137 20.57 6.20 -24.36
N TYR A 138 19.77 5.95 -25.39
CA TYR A 138 19.12 4.66 -25.58
C TYR A 138 19.96 3.68 -26.41
N GLY A 139 21.14 4.09 -26.90
CA GLY A 139 22.01 3.25 -27.70
C GLY A 139 21.47 2.93 -29.10
N ILE A 140 20.59 3.79 -29.64
CA ILE A 140 19.90 3.58 -30.91
C ILE A 140 20.45 4.56 -31.93
N LYS A 141 20.85 4.05 -33.10
CA LYS A 141 21.39 4.91 -34.17
C LYS A 141 20.27 5.71 -34.81
N ARG A 142 20.58 6.97 -35.14
CA ARG A 142 19.69 7.87 -35.88
C ARG A 142 19.40 7.40 -37.30
N TYR A 143 20.36 6.72 -37.92
CA TYR A 143 20.27 6.18 -39.26
C TYR A 143 20.60 4.68 -39.26
N ASN A 144 19.93 3.92 -40.12
CA ASN A 144 20.20 2.50 -40.29
C ASN A 144 21.61 2.26 -40.88
N SER A 145 22.20 1.07 -40.65
CA SER A 145 23.52 0.70 -41.20
C SER A 145 23.45 -0.46 -42.21
N PRO A 146 22.89 -0.21 -43.40
CA PRO A 146 23.62 -0.34 -44.68
C PRO A 146 23.60 0.94 -45.54
N LEU A 147 24.48 1.06 -46.54
CA LEU A 147 24.56 2.22 -47.46
C LEU A 147 23.22 2.54 -48.13
N ALA A 148 22.46 1.52 -48.54
CA ALA A 148 21.15 1.66 -49.17
C ALA A 148 20.09 2.26 -48.22
N SER A 149 20.08 1.87 -46.94
CA SER A 149 19.18 2.46 -45.95
C SER A 149 19.58 3.89 -45.60
N ARG A 150 20.88 4.19 -45.52
CA ARG A 150 21.36 5.58 -45.36
C ARG A 150 20.98 6.48 -46.53
N LEU A 151 21.04 5.96 -47.76
CA LEU A 151 20.59 6.69 -48.95
C LEU A 151 19.07 6.91 -48.94
N ARG A 152 18.29 5.90 -48.51
CA ARG A 152 16.85 6.04 -48.32
C ARG A 152 16.51 7.08 -47.25
N ASP A 153 17.19 7.05 -46.10
CA ASP A 153 17.01 8.02 -45.02
C ASP A 153 17.42 9.44 -45.47
N ARG A 154 18.35 9.57 -46.43
CA ARG A 154 18.69 10.87 -47.05
C ARG A 154 17.64 11.37 -48.05
N LEU A 155 16.96 10.45 -48.75
CA LEU A 155 15.91 10.78 -49.72
C LEU A 155 14.55 11.04 -49.04
N HIS A 156 14.31 10.40 -47.90
CA HIS A 156 13.13 10.57 -47.05
C HIS A 156 13.57 10.71 -45.58
N PRO A 157 14.06 11.91 -45.17
CA PRO A 157 14.52 12.14 -43.81
C PRO A 157 13.36 12.00 -42.84
N LEU A 158 13.46 11.00 -41.95
CA LEU A 158 12.56 10.86 -40.82
C LEU A 158 12.71 12.08 -39.91
N ASN A 159 11.61 12.58 -39.38
CA ASN A 159 11.67 13.46 -38.22
C ASN A 159 11.85 12.66 -36.93
N PHE A 160 12.13 13.37 -35.83
CA PHE A 160 12.38 12.76 -34.52
C PHE A 160 11.26 11.81 -34.08
N TRP A 161 9.99 12.17 -34.26
CA TRP A 161 8.87 11.36 -33.79
C TRP A 161 8.59 10.17 -34.69
N GLU A 162 8.85 10.26 -36.00
CA GLU A 162 8.82 9.10 -36.89
C GLU A 162 9.92 8.09 -36.52
N TRP A 163 11.10 8.57 -36.13
CA TRP A 163 12.15 7.71 -35.60
C TRP A 163 11.74 7.08 -34.26
N VAL A 164 11.19 7.86 -33.31
CA VAL A 164 10.66 7.30 -32.06
C VAL A 164 9.56 6.27 -32.32
N LEU A 165 8.70 6.50 -33.31
CA LEU A 165 7.64 5.56 -33.73
C LEU A 165 8.22 4.24 -34.25
N ALA A 166 9.33 4.29 -34.98
CA ALA A 166 10.04 3.11 -35.49
C ALA A 166 10.78 2.31 -34.40
N HIS A 167 11.01 2.90 -33.23
CA HIS A 167 11.77 2.32 -32.13
C HIS A 167 10.93 2.15 -30.84
N PRO A 168 10.05 1.12 -30.75
CA PRO A 168 9.24 0.82 -29.57
C PRO A 168 10.01 0.53 -28.28
N GLU A 169 11.30 0.22 -28.39
CA GLU A 169 12.22 0.07 -27.27
C GLU A 169 12.46 1.37 -26.50
N ILE A 170 12.17 2.54 -27.11
CA ILE A 170 12.33 3.84 -26.46
C ILE A 170 11.12 4.11 -25.54
N PRO A 171 11.34 4.25 -24.21
CA PRO A 171 10.26 4.61 -23.30
C PRO A 171 9.81 6.06 -23.50
N ILE A 172 8.52 6.29 -23.32
CA ILE A 172 7.91 7.62 -23.46
C ILE A 172 7.46 8.12 -22.09
N ILE A 173 7.94 9.28 -21.68
CA ILE A 173 7.52 9.93 -20.44
C ILE A 173 6.31 10.84 -20.72
N LEU A 174 5.20 10.63 -20.02
CA LEU A 174 4.05 11.53 -20.02
C LEU A 174 4.12 12.44 -18.81
N CYS A 175 4.17 13.75 -19.04
CA CYS A 175 4.24 14.74 -17.96
C CYS A 175 3.22 15.86 -18.11
N GLU A 176 2.90 16.52 -16.99
CA GLU A 176 1.98 17.65 -16.98
C GLU A 176 2.70 18.96 -17.30
N GLY A 177 2.36 19.55 -18.45
CA GLY A 177 2.85 20.85 -18.88
C GLY A 177 4.08 20.80 -19.77
N GLU A 178 4.18 21.79 -20.65
CA GLU A 178 5.07 21.80 -21.79
C GLU A 178 6.53 22.05 -21.39
N LYS A 179 6.76 22.92 -20.40
CA LYS A 179 8.11 23.18 -19.87
C LYS A 179 8.76 21.92 -19.28
N LYS A 180 7.95 21.06 -18.65
CA LYS A 180 8.41 19.79 -18.05
C LYS A 180 8.88 18.80 -19.10
N ALA A 181 8.09 18.63 -20.17
CA ALA A 181 8.48 17.77 -21.28
C ALA A 181 9.71 18.33 -22.00
N ALA A 182 9.78 19.66 -22.19
CA ALA A 182 10.93 20.32 -22.81
C ALA A 182 12.22 20.15 -21.98
N ALA A 183 12.14 20.24 -20.65
CA ALA A 183 13.26 19.99 -19.75
C ALA A 183 13.76 18.53 -19.85
N LEU A 184 12.84 17.56 -19.85
CA LEU A 184 13.17 16.14 -20.04
C LEU A 184 13.84 15.86 -21.40
N LEU A 185 13.29 16.40 -22.48
CA LEU A 185 13.89 16.31 -23.82
C LEU A 185 15.28 16.92 -23.85
N SER A 186 15.48 18.07 -23.20
CA SER A 186 16.79 18.72 -23.07
C SER A 186 17.84 17.85 -22.36
N LEU A 187 17.38 16.94 -21.49
CA LEU A 187 18.21 15.93 -20.84
C LEU A 187 18.34 14.62 -21.64
N GLY A 188 17.67 14.51 -22.78
CA GLY A 188 17.72 13.35 -23.67
C GLY A 188 16.72 12.25 -23.33
N PHE A 189 15.69 12.53 -22.54
CA PHE A 189 14.55 11.62 -22.33
C PHE A 189 13.42 11.95 -23.29
N VAL A 190 12.80 10.94 -23.90
CA VAL A 190 11.64 11.17 -24.78
C VAL A 190 10.42 11.47 -23.91
N ALA A 191 9.88 12.69 -24.05
CA ALA A 191 8.75 13.14 -23.25
C ALA A 191 7.68 13.84 -24.09
N ILE A 192 6.42 13.63 -23.72
CA ILE A 192 5.23 14.26 -24.31
C ILE A 192 4.53 15.08 -23.22
N ALA A 193 4.13 16.30 -23.57
CA ALA A 193 3.42 17.16 -22.62
C ALA A 193 1.90 16.98 -22.72
N LEU A 194 1.28 16.79 -21.56
CA LEU A 194 -0.17 16.82 -21.40
C LEU A 194 -0.58 18.21 -20.88
N PRO A 195 -1.65 18.84 -21.40
CA PRO A 195 -2.10 20.15 -20.92
C PRO A 195 -2.52 20.20 -19.43
N GLY A 196 -2.74 19.02 -18.85
CA GLY A 196 -3.11 18.79 -17.45
C GLY A 196 -3.19 17.30 -17.16
N ILE A 197 -3.11 16.89 -15.89
CA ILE A 197 -3.08 15.46 -15.47
C ILE A 197 -4.24 14.60 -16.01
N TRP A 198 -5.39 15.21 -16.33
CA TRP A 198 -6.57 14.52 -16.84
C TRP A 198 -6.58 14.31 -18.36
N ASN A 199 -5.65 14.92 -19.09
CA ASN A 199 -5.64 14.94 -20.57
C ASN A 199 -4.84 13.80 -21.21
N GLY A 200 -4.38 12.81 -20.44
CA GLY A 200 -3.81 11.58 -20.99
C GLY A 200 -4.86 10.64 -21.60
N ARG A 201 -6.15 10.98 -21.47
CA ARG A 201 -7.30 10.15 -21.85
C ARG A 201 -8.51 11.02 -22.15
N ILE A 202 -9.47 10.44 -22.85
CA ILE A 202 -10.76 11.04 -23.20
C ILE A 202 -11.90 10.07 -22.84
N GLY A 203 -13.14 10.55 -22.88
CA GLY A 203 -14.34 9.77 -22.59
C GLY A 203 -14.85 9.96 -21.17
N ARG A 204 -15.99 9.32 -20.88
CA ARG A 204 -16.64 9.33 -19.57
C ARG A 204 -16.07 8.20 -18.73
N LYS A 205 -15.80 8.51 -17.46
CA LYS A 205 -15.33 7.56 -16.46
C LYS A 205 -16.24 6.32 -16.45
N ASP A 206 -15.64 5.15 -16.41
CA ASP A 206 -16.30 3.84 -16.28
C ASP A 206 -17.23 3.45 -17.47
N PHE A 207 -17.23 4.23 -18.57
CA PHE A 207 -18.04 3.96 -19.75
C PHE A 207 -17.20 3.79 -21.03
N ASP A 208 -16.62 4.87 -21.54
CA ASP A 208 -15.84 4.89 -22.80
C ASP A 208 -14.46 5.54 -22.64
N GLU A 209 -13.94 5.57 -21.40
CA GLU A 209 -12.61 6.12 -21.11
C GLU A 209 -11.52 5.34 -21.87
N ARG A 210 -10.76 6.07 -22.70
CA ARG A 210 -9.71 5.52 -23.56
C ARG A 210 -8.53 6.47 -23.66
N LEU A 211 -7.38 5.95 -24.09
CA LEU A 211 -6.17 6.74 -24.26
C LEU A 211 -6.44 7.92 -25.21
N HIS A 212 -5.80 9.07 -24.94
CA HIS A 212 -5.97 10.25 -25.78
C HIS A 212 -5.61 9.93 -27.25
N PRO A 213 -6.42 10.35 -28.25
CA PRO A 213 -6.18 9.99 -29.65
C PRO A 213 -4.79 10.38 -30.16
N ASP A 214 -4.26 11.52 -29.70
CA ASP A 214 -2.91 11.95 -30.07
C ASP A 214 -1.79 11.04 -29.53
N LEU A 215 -2.04 10.24 -28.49
CA LEU A 215 -1.05 9.30 -27.93
C LEU A 215 -1.10 7.93 -28.63
N LEU A 216 -2.22 7.60 -29.30
CA LEU A 216 -2.43 6.31 -29.95
C LEU A 216 -1.37 5.96 -31.01
N PRO A 217 -0.87 6.90 -31.85
CA PRO A 217 0.15 6.58 -32.85
C PRO A 217 1.40 5.94 -32.25
N LEU A 218 1.78 6.33 -31.03
CA LEU A 218 2.94 5.77 -30.33
C LEU A 218 2.59 4.58 -29.42
N ALA A 219 1.31 4.27 -29.22
CA ALA A 219 0.85 3.22 -28.32
C ALA A 219 0.93 1.84 -28.99
N GLN A 220 2.14 1.28 -29.04
CA GLN A 220 2.43 -0.03 -29.64
C GLN A 220 2.52 -1.13 -28.56
N PRO A 221 2.17 -2.40 -28.88
CA PRO A 221 2.31 -3.52 -27.95
C PRO A 221 3.72 -3.63 -27.38
N GLY A 222 3.84 -3.71 -26.06
CA GLY A 222 5.13 -3.81 -25.36
C GLY A 222 5.91 -2.50 -25.22
N ARG A 223 5.56 -1.40 -25.92
CA ARG A 223 6.19 -0.10 -25.69
C ARG A 223 5.90 0.37 -24.26
N LYS A 224 6.91 0.94 -23.60
CA LYS A 224 6.81 1.46 -22.24
C LYS A 224 6.42 2.94 -22.22
N PHE A 225 5.34 3.27 -21.52
CA PHE A 225 5.03 4.63 -21.10
C PHE A 225 5.30 4.79 -19.61
N GLN A 226 5.85 5.94 -19.23
CA GLN A 226 6.14 6.28 -17.85
C GLN A 226 5.43 7.58 -17.47
N ILE A 227 4.55 7.55 -16.48
CA ILE A 227 3.82 8.74 -16.05
C ILE A 227 4.65 9.48 -14.99
N LEU A 228 4.92 10.76 -15.24
CA LEU A 228 5.65 11.66 -14.34
C LEU A 228 4.84 12.95 -14.11
N PHE A 229 3.99 12.93 -13.11
CA PHE A 229 3.23 14.10 -12.66
C PHE A 229 3.88 14.77 -11.45
N ASP A 230 3.49 16.02 -11.20
CA ASP A 230 4.06 16.87 -10.17
C ASP A 230 4.00 16.23 -8.77
N HIS A 231 5.06 16.46 -8.00
CA HIS A 231 5.10 16.11 -6.58
C HIS A 231 4.07 16.96 -5.81
N GLU A 232 3.23 16.31 -5.00
CA GLU A 232 2.13 16.98 -4.30
C GLU A 232 1.96 16.47 -2.86
N THR A 233 1.89 17.41 -1.93
CA THR A 233 1.74 17.15 -0.50
C THR A 233 0.31 17.39 0.00
N LYS A 234 -0.47 18.24 -0.69
CA LYS A 234 -1.87 18.53 -0.31
C LYS A 234 -2.75 17.34 -0.61
N THR A 235 -3.38 16.76 0.41
CA THR A 235 -4.16 15.51 0.33
C THR A 235 -5.16 15.47 -0.84
N LYS A 236 -5.97 16.53 -1.02
CA LYS A 236 -6.96 16.61 -2.10
C LYS A 236 -6.32 16.57 -3.49
N THR A 237 -5.24 17.33 -3.69
CA THR A 237 -4.55 17.40 -4.98
C THR A 237 -3.74 16.12 -5.22
N ARG A 238 -3.10 15.58 -4.19
CA ARG A 238 -2.40 14.28 -4.23
C ARG A 238 -3.34 13.14 -4.62
N TRP A 239 -4.58 13.14 -4.11
CA TRP A 239 -5.62 12.21 -4.53
C TRP A 239 -6.02 12.38 -6.00
N ALA A 240 -6.16 13.63 -6.47
CA ALA A 240 -6.45 13.90 -7.86
C ALA A 240 -5.32 13.41 -8.80
N VAL A 241 -4.06 13.67 -8.44
CA VAL A 241 -2.87 13.17 -9.15
C VAL A 241 -2.84 11.65 -9.18
N PHE A 242 -3.09 11.01 -8.03
CA PHE A 242 -3.18 9.55 -7.94
C PHE A 242 -4.24 8.98 -8.87
N GLN A 243 -5.47 9.49 -8.80
CA GLN A 243 -6.57 9.05 -9.66
C GLN A 243 -6.27 9.28 -11.14
N ALA A 244 -5.67 10.44 -11.47
CA ALA A 244 -5.30 10.75 -12.83
C ALA A 244 -4.23 9.80 -13.39
N THR A 245 -3.20 9.51 -12.58
CA THR A 245 -2.13 8.57 -12.91
C THR A 245 -2.67 7.17 -13.16
N ILE A 246 -3.46 6.62 -12.23
CA ILE A 246 -4.02 5.27 -12.36
C ILE A 246 -4.90 5.14 -13.59
N ARG A 247 -5.74 6.15 -13.87
CA ARG A 247 -6.66 6.11 -15.01
C ARG A 247 -5.94 6.28 -16.35
N THR A 248 -4.96 7.18 -16.44
CA THR A 248 -4.10 7.26 -17.64
C THR A 248 -3.33 5.96 -17.84
N GLY A 249 -2.74 5.40 -16.79
CA GLY A 249 -1.96 4.17 -16.89
C GLY A 249 -2.79 2.98 -17.36
N LYS A 250 -4.02 2.82 -16.85
CA LYS A 250 -4.95 1.79 -17.34
C LYS A 250 -5.33 1.99 -18.81
N ALA A 251 -5.51 3.24 -19.23
CA ALA A 251 -5.81 3.55 -20.63
C ALA A 251 -4.64 3.22 -21.55
N VAL A 252 -3.39 3.40 -21.08
CA VAL A 252 -2.18 2.92 -21.77
C VAL A 252 -2.12 1.40 -21.80
N GLU A 253 -2.32 0.71 -20.68
CA GLU A 253 -2.28 -0.76 -20.63
C GLU A 253 -3.33 -1.40 -21.54
N ALA A 254 -4.49 -0.76 -21.72
CA ALA A 254 -5.54 -1.19 -22.62
C ALA A 254 -5.13 -1.19 -24.12
N THR A 255 -4.08 -0.47 -24.51
CA THR A 255 -3.53 -0.51 -25.88
C THR A 255 -2.49 -1.63 -26.07
N GLY A 256 -2.20 -2.42 -25.03
CA GLY A 256 -1.13 -3.42 -25.03
C GLY A 256 0.26 -2.86 -24.71
N SER A 257 0.37 -1.57 -24.45
CA SER A 257 1.60 -0.93 -23.97
C SER A 257 1.81 -1.18 -22.47
N GLN A 258 3.04 -1.03 -21.98
CA GLN A 258 3.36 -1.11 -20.55
C GLN A 258 3.26 0.26 -19.89
N CYS A 259 2.85 0.32 -18.63
CA CYS A 259 2.81 1.56 -17.87
C CYS A 259 3.59 1.47 -16.55
N GLU A 260 4.49 2.43 -16.36
CA GLU A 260 5.17 2.67 -15.09
C GLU A 260 4.88 4.09 -14.59
N VAL A 261 5.19 4.34 -13.32
CA VAL A 261 4.99 5.62 -12.64
C VAL A 261 6.29 6.05 -12.00
N ILE A 262 6.77 7.23 -12.40
CA ILE A 262 7.93 7.88 -11.83
C ILE A 262 7.43 8.84 -10.74
N THR A 263 8.02 8.78 -9.55
CA THR A 263 7.67 9.67 -8.43
C THR A 263 8.87 10.53 -8.08
N LEU A 264 8.73 11.85 -8.16
CA LEU A 264 9.77 12.78 -7.71
C LEU A 264 9.88 12.75 -6.18
N PRO A 265 11.10 12.82 -5.61
CA PRO A 265 11.32 12.77 -4.17
C PRO A 265 10.93 14.08 -3.44
N GLY A 266 10.65 15.16 -4.18
CA GLY A 266 10.52 16.51 -3.62
C GLY A 266 11.88 17.09 -3.18
N PRO A 267 11.88 18.31 -2.59
CA PRO A 267 10.71 19.16 -2.34
C PRO A 267 10.16 19.87 -3.59
N GLU A 268 10.92 19.90 -4.69
CA GLU A 268 10.49 20.54 -5.93
C GLU A 268 9.23 19.88 -6.49
N LYS A 269 8.34 20.72 -7.00
CA LYS A 269 7.04 20.27 -7.48
C LYS A 269 7.13 19.68 -8.88
N GLY A 270 7.72 20.41 -9.83
CA GLY A 270 7.89 19.98 -11.20
C GLY A 270 9.25 19.34 -11.46
N VAL A 271 9.33 18.51 -12.50
CA VAL A 271 10.62 17.94 -12.97
C VAL A 271 11.54 19.00 -13.58
N ASP A 272 10.97 20.05 -14.17
CA ASP A 272 11.70 21.23 -14.65
C ASP A 272 12.37 21.97 -13.49
N ASP A 273 11.63 22.24 -12.40
CA ASP A 273 12.17 22.83 -11.18
C ASP A 273 13.27 21.92 -10.57
N PHE A 274 13.01 20.61 -10.51
CA PHE A 274 13.96 19.62 -10.00
C PHE A 274 15.27 19.63 -10.78
N ALA A 275 15.18 19.65 -12.12
CA ALA A 275 16.34 19.68 -13.01
C ALA A 275 17.12 20.99 -12.88
N SER A 276 16.42 22.13 -12.85
CA SER A 276 17.04 23.45 -12.68
C SER A 276 17.82 23.56 -11.37
N ALA A 277 17.24 23.10 -10.26
CA ALA A 277 17.88 23.13 -8.94
C ALA A 277 19.20 22.31 -8.88
N ARG A 278 19.31 21.24 -9.68
CA ARG A 278 20.45 20.28 -9.64
C ARG A 278 21.48 20.50 -10.75
N LYS A 279 21.19 21.34 -11.74
CA LYS A 279 22.11 21.73 -12.83
C LYS A 279 22.78 20.51 -13.47
N LYS A 280 24.10 20.32 -13.28
CA LYS A 280 24.90 19.27 -13.93
C LYS A 280 24.53 17.87 -13.44
N ASP A 281 24.06 17.73 -12.20
CA ASP A 281 23.72 16.43 -11.60
C ASP A 281 22.29 15.98 -11.95
N ALA A 282 21.50 16.85 -12.58
CA ALA A 282 20.10 16.58 -12.93
C ALA A 282 19.95 15.32 -13.79
N ASP A 283 20.83 15.12 -14.77
CA ASP A 283 20.81 13.97 -15.67
C ASP A 283 20.98 12.64 -14.91
N VAL A 284 22.03 12.54 -14.09
CA VAL A 284 22.35 11.33 -13.34
C VAL A 284 21.24 11.00 -12.34
N LEU A 285 20.76 12.01 -11.60
CA LEU A 285 19.71 11.82 -10.60
C LEU A 285 18.37 11.46 -11.22
N LEU A 286 17.96 12.12 -12.32
CA LEU A 286 16.73 11.76 -13.02
C LEU A 286 16.83 10.38 -13.67
N THR A 287 18.00 9.98 -14.18
CA THR A 287 18.21 8.62 -14.68
C THR A 287 17.99 7.59 -13.58
N ALA A 288 18.53 7.82 -12.37
CA ALA A 288 18.30 6.92 -11.24
C ALA A 288 16.81 6.87 -10.83
N ILE A 289 16.14 8.02 -10.75
CA ILE A 289 14.70 8.11 -10.41
C ILE A 289 13.83 7.41 -11.45
N ILE A 290 14.15 7.55 -12.75
CA ILE A 290 13.42 6.91 -13.84
C ILE A 290 13.65 5.39 -13.85
N ASN A 291 14.85 4.92 -13.49
CA ASN A 291 15.13 3.49 -13.36
C ASN A 291 14.38 2.85 -12.18
N ASP A 292 14.10 3.62 -11.13
CA ASP A 292 13.27 3.23 -9.98
C ASP A 292 11.75 3.43 -10.20
N ALA A 293 11.32 3.65 -11.46
CA ALA A 293 9.91 3.77 -11.78
C ALA A 293 9.13 2.52 -11.35
N ARG A 294 7.97 2.74 -10.73
CA ARG A 294 7.14 1.66 -10.21
C ARG A 294 6.18 1.16 -11.27
N LEU A 295 5.93 -0.14 -11.32
CA LEU A 295 4.79 -0.67 -12.07
C LEU A 295 3.49 -0.02 -11.58
N LEU A 296 2.52 0.15 -12.47
CA LEU A 296 1.24 0.82 -12.16
C LEU A 296 0.53 0.20 -10.94
N ASP A 297 0.54 -1.12 -10.84
CA ASP A 297 -0.05 -1.86 -9.71
C ASP A 297 0.70 -1.62 -8.38
N ASP A 298 2.02 -1.49 -8.40
CA ASP A 298 2.81 -1.21 -7.19
C ASP A 298 2.63 0.24 -6.75
N TYR A 299 2.54 1.18 -7.70
CA TYR A 299 2.14 2.55 -7.41
C TYR A 299 0.75 2.61 -6.78
N ARG A 300 -0.24 1.88 -7.32
CA ARG A 300 -1.60 1.76 -6.76
C ARG A 300 -1.59 1.30 -5.30
N ARG A 301 -0.77 0.29 -4.99
CA ARG A 301 -0.60 -0.23 -3.63
C ARG A 301 0.04 0.80 -2.71
N SER A 302 1.07 1.50 -3.20
CA SER A 302 1.81 2.49 -2.40
C SER A 302 0.95 3.65 -1.89
N PHE A 303 -0.10 4.03 -2.62
CA PHE A 303 -1.02 5.08 -2.18
C PHE A 303 -1.90 4.66 -0.99
N HIS A 304 -2.19 3.36 -0.88
CA HIS A 304 -3.03 2.76 0.16
C HIS A 304 -2.21 2.12 1.29
N ILE A 305 -0.89 2.34 1.32
CA ILE A 305 -0.09 2.06 2.51
C ILE A 305 -0.50 3.13 3.53
N ASN A 306 -1.57 2.82 4.27
CA ASN A 306 -1.98 3.55 5.44
C ASN A 306 -0.76 3.66 6.37
N TYR A 307 -0.52 4.86 6.89
CA TYR A 307 0.22 4.98 8.14
C TYR A 307 -0.51 4.07 9.14
N ARG A 308 0.08 2.92 9.45
CA ARG A 308 -0.43 2.02 10.49
C ARG A 308 -0.10 2.65 11.83
N GLY A 309 -1.12 2.79 12.69
CA GLY A 309 -1.02 3.51 13.95
C GLY A 309 -1.91 4.76 13.98
N LEU A 310 -2.16 5.28 15.18
CA LEU A 310 -2.87 6.53 15.37
C LEU A 310 -2.05 7.69 14.79
N SER A 311 -2.66 8.47 13.91
CA SER A 311 -2.00 9.64 13.31
C SER A 311 -2.04 10.84 14.25
N SER A 312 -1.55 12.00 13.78
CA SER A 312 -1.71 13.28 14.49
C SER A 312 -3.17 13.68 14.72
N LYS A 313 -4.14 13.01 14.06
CA LYS A 313 -5.58 13.20 14.29
C LYS A 313 -5.99 12.83 15.71
N TYR A 314 -5.48 11.73 16.26
CA TYR A 314 -5.83 11.22 17.58
C TYR A 314 -4.60 11.23 18.49
N LYS A 315 -4.39 12.36 19.18
CA LYS A 315 -3.28 12.50 20.12
C LYS A 315 -3.52 11.62 21.37
N PRO A 316 -2.48 10.96 21.89
CA PRO A 316 -2.56 10.27 23.17
C PRO A 316 -2.93 11.27 24.27
N HIS A 317 -3.98 10.96 25.03
CA HIS A 317 -4.33 11.70 26.25
C HIS A 317 -3.48 11.20 27.41
N VAL A 318 -3.29 9.89 27.47
CA VAL A 318 -2.40 9.23 28.43
C VAL A 318 -1.42 8.38 27.65
N ARG A 319 -0.13 8.59 27.91
CA ARG A 319 0.96 7.85 27.30
C ARG A 319 1.80 7.23 28.40
N VAL A 320 1.94 5.90 28.37
CA VAL A 320 2.68 5.13 29.37
C VAL A 320 3.67 4.19 28.68
N ASN A 321 4.66 3.71 29.42
CA ASN A 321 5.57 2.68 28.95
C ASN A 321 5.73 1.64 30.06
N VAL A 322 4.73 0.78 30.19
CA VAL A 322 4.67 -0.25 31.24
C VAL A 322 4.30 -1.61 30.66
N LYS A 323 4.83 -2.68 31.26
CA LYS A 323 4.49 -4.03 30.85
C LYS A 323 3.00 -4.32 31.04
N TYR A 324 2.42 -3.98 32.19
CA TYR A 324 1.03 -4.26 32.50
C TYR A 324 0.23 -2.96 32.67
N LEU A 325 -0.72 -2.71 31.77
CA LEU A 325 -1.59 -1.53 31.80
C LEU A 325 -2.47 -1.47 33.04
N SER A 326 -2.85 -2.63 33.59
CA SER A 326 -3.67 -2.75 34.81
C SER A 326 -3.11 -2.01 36.03
N ASP A 327 -1.80 -1.76 36.02
CA ASP A 327 -1.07 -1.19 37.15
C ASP A 327 -0.84 0.32 36.97
N ALA A 328 -1.04 0.84 35.75
CA ALA A 328 -0.69 2.22 35.38
C ALA A 328 -1.89 3.10 35.04
N ILE A 329 -3.03 2.52 34.65
CA ILE A 329 -4.20 3.30 34.21
C ILE A 329 -5.48 2.87 34.93
N LYS A 330 -6.39 3.82 35.12
CA LYS A 330 -7.77 3.59 35.56
C LYS A 330 -8.71 4.01 34.44
N LEU A 331 -9.73 3.20 34.17
CA LEU A 331 -10.75 3.52 33.20
C LEU A 331 -11.74 4.54 33.80
N PRO A 332 -12.22 5.53 33.04
CA PRO A 332 -13.30 6.40 33.49
C PRO A 332 -14.63 5.64 33.57
N SER A 333 -15.64 6.28 34.15
CA SER A 333 -16.98 5.70 34.30
C SER A 333 -17.81 5.69 33.01
N SER A 334 -17.45 6.49 32.00
CA SER A 334 -18.19 6.62 30.74
C SER A 334 -17.32 7.07 29.56
N GLY A 335 -17.86 6.91 28.35
CA GLY A 335 -17.28 7.40 27.08
C GLY A 335 -16.56 6.32 26.27
N LEU A 336 -16.04 6.71 25.10
CA LEU A 336 -15.22 5.86 24.23
C LEU A 336 -13.73 5.89 24.62
N ILE A 337 -13.21 4.75 25.04
CA ILE A 337 -11.82 4.54 25.42
C ILE A 337 -11.10 3.74 24.35
N VAL A 338 -9.94 4.25 23.93
CA VAL A 338 -9.09 3.61 22.94
C VAL A 338 -7.80 3.17 23.61
N LEU A 339 -7.59 1.86 23.72
CA LEU A 339 -6.37 1.25 24.26
C LEU A 339 -5.47 0.79 23.10
N SER A 340 -4.46 1.60 22.77
CA SER A 340 -3.40 1.22 21.84
C SER A 340 -2.21 0.67 22.62
N SER A 341 -2.12 -0.65 22.75
CA SER A 341 -1.10 -1.29 23.56
C SER A 341 -0.81 -2.69 23.08
N ASP A 342 0.46 -3.09 23.12
CA ASP A 342 0.96 -4.33 22.53
C ASP A 342 0.34 -5.60 23.14
N MET A 343 0.62 -6.76 22.55
CA MET A 343 0.12 -8.05 23.01
C MET A 343 0.75 -8.48 24.34
N GLY A 344 -0.06 -9.05 25.23
CA GLY A 344 0.40 -9.53 26.54
C GLY A 344 0.66 -8.42 27.56
N THR A 345 0.19 -7.19 27.31
CA THR A 345 0.40 -6.04 28.21
C THR A 345 -0.70 -5.83 29.25
N GLY A 346 -1.49 -6.86 29.56
CA GLY A 346 -2.53 -6.77 30.59
C GLY A 346 -3.82 -6.03 30.21
N LYS A 347 -4.15 -5.88 28.90
CA LYS A 347 -5.41 -5.22 28.47
C LYS A 347 -6.64 -5.97 28.99
N THR A 348 -6.66 -7.29 28.82
CA THR A 348 -7.73 -8.15 29.35
C THR A 348 -7.82 -8.09 30.86
N GLU A 349 -6.67 -8.10 31.55
CA GLU A 349 -6.57 -8.01 33.01
C GLU A 349 -7.14 -6.70 33.55
N LEU A 350 -6.91 -5.58 32.85
CA LEU A 350 -7.50 -4.28 33.17
C LEU A 350 -9.03 -4.35 33.15
N LEU A 351 -9.62 -4.94 32.09
CA LEU A 351 -11.08 -5.06 31.98
C LEU A 351 -11.67 -6.08 32.96
N LYS A 352 -10.93 -7.15 33.28
CA LYS A 352 -11.30 -8.09 34.33
C LYS A 352 -11.42 -7.36 35.68
N LYS A 353 -10.42 -6.56 36.03
CA LYS A 353 -10.41 -5.78 37.27
C LYS A 353 -11.59 -4.80 37.30
N TRP A 354 -11.82 -4.05 36.23
CA TRP A 354 -12.95 -3.12 36.12
C TRP A 354 -14.29 -3.85 36.36
N ARG A 355 -14.49 -5.01 35.74
CA ARG A 355 -15.73 -5.78 35.91
C ARG A 355 -15.91 -6.27 37.34
N LEU A 356 -14.87 -6.79 37.98
CA LEU A 356 -14.92 -7.25 39.37
C LEU A 356 -15.25 -6.12 40.36
N GLU A 357 -14.82 -4.90 40.04
CA GLU A 357 -15.18 -3.68 40.80
C GLU A 357 -16.64 -3.24 40.55
N HIS A 358 -17.27 -3.71 39.46
CA HIS A 358 -18.63 -3.35 39.05
C HIS A 358 -19.53 -4.58 38.78
N PRO A 359 -19.75 -5.46 39.78
CA PRO A 359 -20.37 -6.78 39.56
C PRO A 359 -21.83 -6.72 39.09
N ASN A 360 -22.54 -5.63 39.40
CA ASN A 360 -23.95 -5.44 39.05
C ASN A 360 -24.14 -4.72 37.69
N VAL A 361 -23.05 -4.30 37.05
CA VAL A 361 -23.13 -3.57 35.78
C VAL A 361 -23.15 -4.56 34.63
N LYS A 362 -24.11 -4.39 33.70
CA LYS A 362 -24.17 -5.23 32.49
C LYS A 362 -22.92 -5.03 31.64
N PHE A 363 -22.16 -6.10 31.45
CA PHE A 363 -20.89 -6.12 30.73
C PHE A 363 -20.99 -6.97 29.46
N LEU A 364 -20.62 -6.40 28.31
CA LEU A 364 -20.53 -7.13 27.05
C LEU A 364 -19.08 -7.22 26.59
N ASN A 365 -18.57 -8.44 26.47
CA ASN A 365 -17.35 -8.71 25.72
C ASN A 365 -17.72 -9.17 24.32
N ASN A 366 -17.40 -8.35 23.32
CA ASN A 366 -17.78 -8.62 21.94
C ASN A 366 -16.56 -8.84 21.06
N GLY A 367 -16.37 -10.10 20.66
CA GLY A 367 -15.23 -10.54 19.86
C GLY A 367 -15.63 -10.98 18.45
N HIS A 368 -14.64 -11.27 17.62
CA HIS A 368 -14.86 -11.65 16.23
C HIS A 368 -14.64 -13.16 15.96
N ARG A 369 -14.18 -13.95 16.95
CA ARG A 369 -13.92 -15.40 16.81
C ARG A 369 -14.38 -16.19 18.03
N VAL A 370 -15.09 -17.29 17.80
CA VAL A 370 -15.68 -18.13 18.87
C VAL A 370 -14.61 -18.68 19.82
N ASN A 371 -13.52 -19.26 19.30
CA ASN A 371 -12.48 -19.87 20.13
C ASN A 371 -11.70 -18.82 20.95
N LEU A 372 -11.40 -17.66 20.36
CA LEU A 372 -10.78 -16.54 21.05
C LEU A 372 -11.66 -16.03 22.17
N LEU A 373 -12.93 -15.82 21.84
CA LEU A 373 -13.93 -15.33 22.76
C LEU A 373 -14.14 -16.28 23.94
N LYS A 374 -14.10 -17.61 23.73
CA LYS A 374 -14.22 -18.60 24.81
C LYS A 374 -13.07 -18.52 25.82
N ASN A 375 -11.83 -18.39 25.35
CA ASN A 375 -10.70 -18.22 26.26
C ASN A 375 -10.76 -16.87 26.98
N LEU A 376 -11.20 -15.82 26.27
CA LEU A 376 -11.39 -14.49 26.84
C LEU A 376 -12.54 -14.47 27.88
N SER A 377 -13.61 -15.23 27.65
CA SER A 377 -14.77 -15.31 28.54
C SER A 377 -14.42 -15.94 29.87
N GLU A 378 -13.57 -16.97 29.88
CA GLU A 378 -13.08 -17.58 31.13
C GLU A 378 -12.23 -16.58 31.93
N ARG A 379 -11.34 -15.83 31.25
CA ARG A 379 -10.50 -14.81 31.89
C ARG A 379 -11.31 -13.64 32.44
N LEU A 380 -12.28 -13.15 31.67
CA LEU A 380 -13.18 -12.06 32.06
C LEU A 380 -14.34 -12.53 32.96
N GLN A 381 -14.50 -13.84 33.16
CA GLN A 381 -15.59 -14.51 33.91
C GLN A 381 -17.00 -14.33 33.34
N THR A 382 -17.16 -14.17 32.03
CA THR A 382 -18.46 -13.92 31.36
C THR A 382 -19.13 -15.21 30.92
N ASP A 383 -20.46 -15.22 30.84
CA ASP A 383 -21.22 -16.30 30.24
C ASP A 383 -21.03 -16.32 28.72
N MET A 384 -20.81 -17.50 28.15
CA MET A 384 -20.70 -17.65 26.70
C MET A 384 -22.08 -17.73 26.06
N TYR A 385 -22.31 -16.96 25.00
CA TYR A 385 -23.59 -16.97 24.30
C TYR A 385 -24.00 -18.37 23.79
N SER A 386 -23.02 -19.22 23.45
CA SER A 386 -23.26 -20.58 22.95
C SER A 386 -23.76 -21.55 24.02
N SER A 387 -23.62 -21.21 25.31
CA SER A 387 -24.14 -22.00 26.42
C SER A 387 -25.48 -21.49 26.97
N LEU A 388 -26.03 -20.43 26.38
CA LEU A 388 -27.27 -19.80 26.82
C LEU A 388 -28.39 -20.00 25.79
N SER A 389 -29.64 -20.06 26.27
CA SER A 389 -30.81 -19.98 25.39
C SER A 389 -31.04 -18.53 24.94
N TYR A 390 -31.81 -18.32 23.86
CA TYR A 390 -32.14 -16.96 23.38
C TYR A 390 -32.76 -16.06 24.47
N GLY A 391 -33.63 -16.62 25.32
CA GLY A 391 -34.26 -15.88 26.41
C GLY A 391 -33.31 -15.54 27.57
N ASP A 392 -32.21 -16.26 27.71
CA ASP A 392 -31.24 -16.07 28.80
C ASP A 392 -30.11 -15.12 28.41
N LEU A 393 -29.89 -14.87 27.11
CA LEU A 393 -28.93 -13.87 26.63
C LEU A 393 -29.22 -12.48 27.21
N ALA A 394 -30.49 -12.08 27.28
CA ALA A 394 -30.89 -10.77 27.82
C ALA A 394 -30.74 -10.68 29.35
N LYS A 395 -30.75 -11.81 30.06
CA LYS A 395 -30.62 -11.89 31.52
C LYS A 395 -29.17 -11.94 32.00
N ALA A 396 -28.24 -12.35 31.13
CA ALA A 396 -26.83 -12.42 31.46
C ALA A 396 -26.32 -11.03 31.88
N THR A 397 -25.79 -10.93 33.10
CA THR A 397 -25.16 -9.69 33.57
C THR A 397 -23.81 -9.48 32.90
N ALA A 398 -23.11 -10.55 32.52
CA ALA A 398 -21.86 -10.43 31.80
C ALA A 398 -21.77 -11.45 30.67
N LEU A 399 -21.83 -10.98 29.43
CA LEU A 399 -21.98 -11.80 28.24
C LEU A 399 -20.73 -11.71 27.37
N SER A 400 -20.28 -12.86 26.87
CA SER A 400 -19.35 -12.95 25.75
C SER A 400 -20.08 -13.43 24.50
N ILE A 401 -20.13 -12.61 23.46
CA ILE A 401 -20.76 -12.94 22.18
C ILE A 401 -19.88 -12.58 20.97
N THR A 402 -19.97 -13.40 19.92
CA THR A 402 -19.31 -13.08 18.66
C THR A 402 -20.14 -12.09 17.85
N ILE A 403 -19.47 -11.24 17.08
CA ILE A 403 -20.12 -10.30 16.15
C ILE A 403 -21.05 -11.01 15.15
N ASP A 404 -20.70 -12.21 14.69
CA ASP A 404 -21.55 -13.02 13.83
C ASP A 404 -22.91 -13.34 14.45
N SER A 405 -22.95 -13.44 15.78
CA SER A 405 -24.15 -13.76 16.55
C SER A 405 -24.81 -12.54 17.18
N LEU A 406 -24.31 -11.32 16.92
CA LEU A 406 -24.84 -10.10 17.53
C LEU A 406 -26.33 -9.88 17.20
N HIS A 407 -26.73 -10.23 15.97
CA HIS A 407 -28.12 -10.17 15.48
C HIS A 407 -29.12 -11.00 16.31
N LYS A 408 -28.64 -11.87 17.22
CA LYS A 408 -29.47 -12.67 18.12
C LYS A 408 -29.89 -11.92 19.38
N LEU A 409 -29.28 -10.76 19.65
CA LEU A 409 -29.62 -9.92 20.78
C LEU A 409 -30.85 -9.08 20.45
N ASN A 410 -31.84 -9.08 21.34
CA ASN A 410 -32.96 -8.16 21.25
C ASN A 410 -32.55 -6.82 21.89
N THR A 411 -32.57 -5.74 21.12
CA THR A 411 -32.12 -4.40 21.53
C THR A 411 -33.16 -3.64 22.36
N GLU A 412 -34.45 -3.96 22.27
CA GLU A 412 -35.55 -3.17 22.86
C GLU A 412 -35.49 -2.99 24.39
N ALA A 413 -34.63 -3.73 25.10
CA ALA A 413 -34.42 -3.60 26.55
C ALA A 413 -32.96 -3.88 27.01
N LEU A 414 -31.98 -3.72 26.12
CA LEU A 414 -30.62 -4.21 26.34
C LEU A 414 -29.60 -3.08 26.49
N GLU A 415 -29.46 -2.55 27.70
CA GLU A 415 -28.45 -1.56 28.04
C GLU A 415 -27.23 -2.21 28.71
N TYR A 416 -26.04 -1.93 28.16
CA TYR A 416 -24.77 -2.36 28.75
C TYR A 416 -24.08 -1.17 29.41
N GLY A 417 -23.65 -1.32 30.66
CA GLY A 417 -22.81 -0.28 31.28
C GLY A 417 -21.38 -0.29 30.74
N CYS A 418 -20.89 -1.43 30.25
CA CYS A 418 -19.62 -1.48 29.53
C CYS A 418 -19.63 -2.46 28.37
N VAL A 419 -19.14 -2.01 27.21
CA VAL A 419 -18.89 -2.82 26.02
C VAL A 419 -17.38 -2.86 25.78
N PHE A 420 -16.79 -4.05 25.79
CA PHE A 420 -15.39 -4.28 25.51
C PHE A 420 -15.22 -4.99 24.17
N ILE A 421 -14.40 -4.42 23.30
CA ILE A 421 -14.06 -4.95 21.97
C ILE A 421 -12.54 -5.08 21.90
N ASP A 422 -12.05 -6.31 22.04
CA ASP A 422 -10.63 -6.63 21.85
C ASP A 422 -10.31 -6.90 20.37
N GLU A 423 -9.09 -6.58 19.96
CA GLU A 423 -8.63 -6.64 18.56
C GLU A 423 -9.56 -5.86 17.61
N ALA A 424 -9.89 -4.62 17.97
CA ALA A 424 -10.89 -3.79 17.32
C ALA A 424 -10.66 -3.60 15.79
N CYS A 425 -9.41 -3.57 15.34
CA CYS A 425 -9.11 -3.46 13.91
C CYS A 425 -9.49 -4.74 13.15
N GLN A 426 -9.22 -5.91 13.73
CA GLN A 426 -9.63 -7.21 13.17
C GLN A 426 -11.14 -7.40 13.26
N TYR A 427 -11.73 -6.96 14.36
CA TYR A 427 -13.18 -6.95 14.56
C TYR A 427 -13.91 -6.22 13.43
N LEU A 428 -13.47 -5.00 13.09
CA LEU A 428 -14.05 -4.21 12.00
C LEU A 428 -13.81 -4.87 10.63
N THR A 429 -12.62 -5.42 10.40
CA THR A 429 -12.29 -6.14 9.16
C THR A 429 -13.21 -7.34 8.96
N HIS A 430 -13.46 -8.11 10.02
CA HIS A 430 -14.35 -9.28 9.98
C HIS A 430 -15.80 -8.89 9.70
N LEU A 431 -16.31 -7.86 10.38
CA LEU A 431 -17.66 -7.31 10.15
C LEU A 431 -17.91 -7.02 8.66
N LEU A 432 -16.97 -6.30 8.04
CA LEU A 432 -17.14 -5.75 6.70
C LEU A 432 -16.86 -6.76 5.59
N HIS A 433 -15.96 -7.72 5.81
CA HIS A 433 -15.45 -8.58 4.74
C HIS A 433 -15.70 -10.08 4.93
N SER A 434 -16.04 -10.54 6.13
CA SER A 434 -16.28 -11.97 6.35
C SER A 434 -17.51 -12.46 5.58
N LYS A 435 -17.41 -13.68 5.04
CA LYS A 435 -18.54 -14.39 4.44
C LYS A 435 -19.58 -14.79 5.49
N THR A 436 -19.16 -15.04 6.73
CA THR A 436 -20.04 -15.49 7.82
C THR A 436 -21.03 -14.41 8.25
N CYS A 437 -20.64 -13.13 8.19
CA CYS A 437 -21.55 -12.01 8.44
C CYS A 437 -22.43 -11.68 7.22
N ARG A 438 -22.25 -12.31 6.05
CA ARG A 438 -22.85 -11.81 4.78
C ARG A 438 -24.36 -11.73 4.82
N GLU A 439 -25.02 -12.73 5.39
CA GLU A 439 -26.48 -12.84 5.44
C GLU A 439 -27.07 -11.80 6.39
N TYR A 440 -26.50 -11.65 7.58
CA TYR A 440 -27.05 -10.81 8.65
C TYR A 440 -26.32 -9.48 8.85
N ARG A 441 -25.46 -9.05 7.91
CA ARG A 441 -24.56 -7.90 8.12
C ARG A 441 -25.30 -6.63 8.52
N ALA A 442 -26.44 -6.37 7.87
CA ALA A 442 -27.26 -5.19 8.15
C ALA A 442 -27.81 -5.23 9.59
N GLN A 443 -28.41 -6.34 10.02
CA GLN A 443 -28.91 -6.47 11.40
C GLN A 443 -27.77 -6.44 12.42
N ILE A 444 -26.63 -7.05 12.11
CA ILE A 444 -25.44 -6.98 12.99
C ILE A 444 -25.00 -5.53 13.17
N LEU A 445 -24.96 -4.74 12.10
CA LEU A 445 -24.60 -3.32 12.17
C LEU A 445 -25.60 -2.52 13.00
N GLU A 446 -26.89 -2.75 12.80
CA GLU A 446 -27.97 -2.08 13.55
C GLU A 446 -27.89 -2.38 15.05
N VAL A 447 -27.71 -3.65 15.43
CA VAL A 447 -27.55 -4.04 16.83
C VAL A 447 -26.25 -3.52 17.42
N LEU A 448 -25.15 -3.52 16.64
CA LEU A 448 -23.86 -2.95 17.08
C LEU A 448 -23.98 -1.45 17.32
N GLU A 449 -24.64 -0.74 16.40
CA GLU A 449 -24.90 0.68 16.51
C GLU A 449 -25.68 1.00 17.78
N TYR A 450 -26.77 0.27 18.04
CA TYR A 450 -27.57 0.42 19.25
C TYR A 450 -26.74 0.17 20.52
N ILE A 451 -26.01 -0.94 20.59
CA ILE A 451 -25.24 -1.32 21.79
C ILE A 451 -24.11 -0.33 22.06
N VAL A 452 -23.37 0.07 21.03
CA VAL A 452 -22.24 1.00 21.17
C VAL A 452 -22.73 2.42 21.45
N TYR A 453 -23.85 2.86 20.87
CA TYR A 453 -24.43 4.18 21.13
C TYR A 453 -24.90 4.30 22.58
N ASN A 454 -25.67 3.31 23.08
CA ASN A 454 -26.31 3.39 24.39
C ASN A 454 -25.42 2.96 25.56
N ALA A 455 -24.28 2.31 25.30
CA ALA A 455 -23.41 1.88 26.39
C ALA A 455 -22.84 3.06 27.19
N GLN A 456 -22.74 2.95 28.51
CA GLN A 456 -22.15 4.02 29.31
C GLN A 456 -20.65 4.16 29.00
N LEU A 457 -19.93 3.04 28.95
CA LEU A 457 -18.49 2.95 28.66
C LEU A 457 -18.25 2.01 27.47
N VAL A 458 -17.51 2.45 26.46
CA VAL A 458 -17.07 1.59 25.35
C VAL A 458 -15.55 1.54 25.35
N VAL A 459 -14.95 0.36 25.46
CA VAL A 459 -13.50 0.18 25.44
C VAL A 459 -13.10 -0.63 24.22
N ILE A 460 -12.37 0.00 23.30
CA ILE A 460 -11.78 -0.66 22.14
C ILE A 460 -10.28 -0.84 22.35
N ALA A 461 -9.78 -2.03 22.07
CA ALA A 461 -8.38 -2.39 22.30
C ALA A 461 -7.75 -2.97 21.04
N ASP A 462 -6.52 -2.56 20.73
CA ASP A 462 -5.71 -3.18 19.69
C ASP A 462 -4.21 -2.95 19.97
N ALA A 463 -3.35 -3.84 19.47
CA ALA A 463 -1.90 -3.63 19.50
C ALA A 463 -1.47 -2.52 18.54
N HIS A 464 -2.21 -2.33 17.45
CA HIS A 464 -1.88 -1.39 16.39
C HIS A 464 -3.14 -0.64 15.96
N MET A 465 -3.71 0.16 16.87
CA MET A 465 -4.93 0.92 16.62
C MET A 465 -4.76 1.88 15.42
N GLU A 466 -5.79 1.98 14.58
CA GLU A 466 -5.81 2.84 13.38
C GLU A 466 -6.89 3.93 13.50
N ASP A 467 -6.63 5.10 12.89
CA ASP A 467 -7.59 6.22 12.88
C ASP A 467 -8.98 5.80 12.37
N ILE A 468 -9.03 4.94 11.35
CA ILE A 468 -10.29 4.47 10.76
C ILE A 468 -11.14 3.65 11.75
N THR A 469 -10.48 2.87 12.61
CA THR A 469 -11.16 2.10 13.66
C THR A 469 -11.73 3.03 14.72
N VAL A 470 -10.95 4.05 15.14
CA VAL A 470 -11.44 5.06 16.09
C VAL A 470 -12.59 5.87 15.50
N ASP A 471 -12.47 6.29 14.23
CA ASP A 471 -13.51 7.02 13.51
C ASP A 471 -14.83 6.24 13.44
N PHE A 472 -14.75 4.94 13.17
CA PHE A 472 -15.94 4.08 13.08
C PHE A 472 -16.71 4.05 14.39
N PHE A 473 -16.04 3.76 15.51
CA PHE A 473 -16.72 3.71 16.80
C PHE A 473 -17.15 5.10 17.28
N ARG A 474 -16.35 6.14 17.05
CA ARG A 474 -16.71 7.52 17.37
C ARG A 474 -17.97 7.97 16.62
N ALA A 475 -18.13 7.58 15.36
CA ALA A 475 -19.31 7.93 14.57
C ALA A 475 -20.61 7.30 15.11
N ILE A 476 -20.50 6.19 15.86
CA ILE A 476 -21.63 5.53 16.52
C ILE A 476 -21.90 6.13 17.91
N ARG A 477 -20.93 6.78 18.54
CA ARG A 477 -21.13 7.38 19.87
C ARG A 477 -21.97 8.67 19.79
N PRO A 478 -22.60 9.10 20.91
CA PRO A 478 -23.36 10.34 20.95
C PRO A 478 -22.59 11.54 20.39
N GLN A 479 -23.28 12.42 19.67
CA GLN A 479 -22.67 13.56 18.99
C GLN A 479 -21.93 14.46 19.99
N GLY A 480 -20.66 14.76 19.69
CA GLY A 480 -19.80 15.60 20.53
C GLY A 480 -18.96 14.83 21.56
N GLU A 481 -19.16 13.52 21.70
CA GLU A 481 -18.26 12.69 22.50
C GLU A 481 -16.88 12.56 21.83
N GLU A 482 -15.82 12.86 22.57
CA GLU A 482 -14.43 12.71 22.12
C GLU A 482 -13.80 11.45 22.73
N PRO A 483 -13.06 10.64 21.95
CA PRO A 483 -12.45 9.42 22.45
C PRO A 483 -11.25 9.71 23.37
N LEU A 484 -11.18 9.04 24.51
CA LEU A 484 -10.02 9.08 25.41
C LEU A 484 -8.97 8.05 24.95
N ILE A 485 -7.83 8.57 24.49
CA ILE A 485 -6.78 7.76 23.86
C ILE A 485 -5.68 7.41 24.88
N PHE A 486 -5.51 6.12 25.15
CA PHE A 486 -4.37 5.58 25.89
C PHE A 486 -3.39 4.90 24.94
N VAL A 487 -2.13 5.30 25.00
CA VAL A 487 -1.04 4.66 24.26
C VAL A 487 -0.03 4.07 25.24
N ASN A 488 0.27 2.79 25.07
CA ASN A 488 1.36 2.13 25.76
C ASN A 488 2.50 1.87 24.78
N ASP A 489 3.63 2.52 24.99
CA ASP A 489 4.82 2.35 24.15
C ASP A 489 5.64 1.11 24.51
N TRP A 490 5.23 0.36 25.55
CA TRP A 490 5.94 -0.85 25.93
C TRP A 490 5.95 -1.87 24.80
N LYS A 491 7.15 -2.32 24.46
CA LYS A 491 7.40 -3.36 23.45
C LYS A 491 7.97 -4.60 24.12
N ASN A 492 7.70 -5.76 23.54
CA ASN A 492 8.19 -7.04 24.04
C ASN A 492 9.71 -7.26 23.83
N GLY A 493 10.50 -6.20 23.61
CA GLY A 493 11.95 -6.21 23.44
C GLY A 493 12.48 -7.11 22.33
N ASP A 494 13.78 -6.99 22.05
CA ASP A 494 14.34 -7.55 20.81
C ASP A 494 14.45 -9.09 20.84
N ARG A 495 14.13 -9.71 19.70
CA ARG A 495 14.37 -11.13 19.39
C ARG A 495 15.11 -11.24 18.07
N ILE A 496 16.03 -12.19 17.97
CA ILE A 496 16.70 -12.50 16.69
C ILE A 496 15.68 -13.20 15.79
N VAL A 497 15.48 -12.69 14.57
CA VAL A 497 14.57 -13.28 13.58
C VAL A 497 15.35 -13.71 12.34
N HIS A 498 15.41 -15.01 12.09
CA HIS A 498 15.98 -15.63 10.90
C HIS A 498 14.89 -15.84 9.85
N TRP A 499 15.06 -15.19 8.69
CA TRP A 499 14.13 -15.31 7.57
C TRP A 499 14.63 -16.34 6.56
N TYR A 500 13.75 -17.27 6.21
CA TYR A 500 14.01 -18.29 5.21
C TYR A 500 13.28 -17.92 3.92
N GLU A 501 14.05 -17.68 2.86
CA GLU A 501 13.55 -17.41 1.53
C GLU A 501 13.59 -18.69 0.66
N GLY A 502 12.65 -18.83 -0.27
CA GLY A 502 12.55 -20.00 -1.13
C GLY A 502 11.14 -20.22 -1.67
N LYS A 503 11.01 -21.05 -2.71
CA LYS A 503 9.71 -21.41 -3.29
C LYS A 503 8.87 -22.29 -2.35
N ASP A 504 9.51 -22.98 -1.41
CA ASP A 504 8.90 -23.89 -0.45
C ASP A 504 9.60 -23.80 0.92
N SER A 505 9.04 -24.50 1.92
CA SER A 505 9.50 -24.51 3.31
C SER A 505 10.67 -25.47 3.58
N SER A 506 11.32 -26.02 2.55
CA SER A 506 12.31 -27.10 2.73
C SER A 506 13.53 -26.67 3.55
N SER A 507 14.01 -25.43 3.37
CA SER A 507 15.13 -24.89 4.14
C SER A 507 14.79 -24.74 5.63
N LEU A 508 13.57 -24.28 5.94
CA LEU A 508 13.07 -24.21 7.31
C LEU A 508 12.95 -25.62 7.94
N VAL A 509 12.40 -26.58 7.21
CA VAL A 509 12.26 -27.98 7.68
C VAL A 509 13.63 -28.61 7.92
N ALA A 510 14.62 -28.36 7.07
CA ALA A 510 15.99 -28.82 7.30
C ALA A 510 16.58 -28.25 8.59
N GLN A 511 16.36 -26.97 8.87
CA GLN A 511 16.81 -26.35 10.12
C GLN A 511 16.08 -26.92 11.36
N ILE A 512 14.77 -27.17 11.25
CA ILE A 512 13.98 -27.82 12.31
C ILE A 512 14.60 -29.17 12.68
N SER A 513 14.89 -30.00 11.67
CA SER A 513 15.54 -31.30 11.88
C SER A 513 16.93 -31.15 12.48
N ALA A 514 17.75 -30.21 11.98
CA ALA A 514 19.09 -29.96 12.51
C ALA A 514 19.08 -29.56 13.99
N SER A 515 18.14 -28.69 14.39
CA SER A 515 18.01 -28.23 15.78
C SER A 515 17.71 -29.39 16.72
N LEU A 516 16.73 -30.23 16.35
CA LEU A 516 16.39 -31.42 17.12
C LEU A 516 17.54 -32.43 17.20
N MET A 517 18.28 -32.63 16.10
CA MET A 517 19.46 -33.52 16.10
C MET A 517 20.58 -33.02 17.02
N THR A 518 20.70 -31.70 17.20
CA THR A 518 21.63 -31.09 18.16
C THR A 518 21.11 -31.06 19.61
N GLY A 519 19.95 -31.66 19.88
CA GLY A 519 19.35 -31.73 21.21
C GLY A 519 18.61 -30.46 21.65
N GLN A 520 18.39 -29.50 20.75
CA GLN A 520 17.59 -28.32 21.05
C GLN A 520 16.11 -28.68 21.15
N LYS A 521 15.43 -28.04 22.10
CA LYS A 521 13.97 -28.13 22.22
C LYS A 521 13.32 -27.02 21.42
N ILE A 522 12.29 -27.33 20.65
CA ILE A 522 11.70 -26.36 19.71
C ILE A 522 10.19 -26.27 19.80
N MET A 523 9.65 -25.11 19.44
CA MET A 523 8.24 -24.94 19.16
C MET A 523 8.06 -24.63 17.67
N VAL A 524 7.14 -25.32 16.99
CA VAL A 524 6.81 -25.05 15.59
C VAL A 524 5.35 -24.64 15.51
N VAL A 525 5.09 -23.48 14.92
CA VAL A 525 3.74 -22.97 14.63
C VAL A 525 3.51 -22.87 13.13
N ALA A 526 2.31 -23.20 12.67
CA ALA A 526 1.94 -23.10 11.27
C ALA A 526 0.46 -22.78 11.07
N ASP A 527 0.12 -22.08 10.00
CA ASP A 527 -1.28 -21.82 9.60
C ASP A 527 -1.92 -22.99 8.83
N SER A 528 -1.20 -24.11 8.70
CA SER A 528 -1.60 -25.29 7.93
C SER A 528 -1.49 -26.56 8.77
N LYS A 529 -2.64 -27.13 9.11
CA LYS A 529 -2.71 -28.46 9.73
C LYS A 529 -2.01 -29.52 8.88
N LYS A 530 -2.13 -29.45 7.55
CA LYS A 530 -1.49 -30.43 6.64
C LYS A 530 0.03 -30.37 6.77
N PHE A 531 0.60 -29.17 6.96
CA PHE A 531 2.03 -29.00 7.21
C PHE A 531 2.44 -29.64 8.53
N ILE A 532 1.73 -29.36 9.64
CA ILE A 532 2.01 -29.95 10.95
C ILE A 532 2.03 -31.48 10.89
N LYS A 533 1.00 -32.11 10.31
CA LYS A 533 0.93 -33.58 10.16
C LYS A 533 2.08 -34.15 9.32
N LYS A 534 2.46 -33.44 8.24
CA LYS A 534 3.57 -33.87 7.38
C LYS A 534 4.91 -33.77 8.10
N LEU A 535 5.13 -32.68 8.84
CA LEU A 535 6.34 -32.45 9.61
C LEU A 535 6.48 -33.49 10.73
N GLU A 536 5.42 -33.70 11.52
CA GLU A 536 5.37 -34.74 12.56
C GLU A 536 5.74 -36.12 12.00
N LYS A 537 5.11 -36.53 10.90
CA LYS A 537 5.41 -37.80 10.24
C LYS A 537 6.87 -37.86 9.78
N SER A 538 7.39 -36.77 9.22
CA SER A 538 8.79 -36.70 8.76
C SER A 538 9.78 -36.87 9.91
N LEU A 539 9.54 -36.21 11.04
CA LEU A 539 10.41 -36.28 12.23
C LEU A 539 10.35 -37.66 12.90
N LEU A 540 9.18 -38.30 12.93
CA LEU A 540 9.03 -39.66 13.43
C LEU A 540 9.66 -40.70 12.48
N MET A 541 9.65 -40.47 11.17
CA MET A 541 10.27 -41.35 10.18
C MET A 541 11.80 -41.29 10.23
N SER A 542 12.40 -40.11 10.38
CA SER A 542 13.86 -39.98 10.53
C SER A 542 14.39 -40.74 11.75
N MET A 543 13.61 -40.80 12.84
CA MET A 543 13.96 -41.60 14.02
C MET A 543 13.93 -43.11 13.78
N ARG A 544 13.03 -43.62 12.94
CA ARG A 544 12.94 -45.06 12.65
C ARG A 544 14.12 -45.56 11.82
N VAL A 545 14.67 -44.73 10.94
CA VAL A 545 15.82 -45.07 10.10
C VAL A 545 17.11 -45.13 10.93
N GLU A 546 17.31 -44.18 11.86
CA GLU A 546 18.49 -44.19 12.75
C GLU A 546 18.53 -45.45 13.64
N VAL A 547 17.39 -45.90 14.17
CA VAL A 547 17.31 -47.12 14.99
C VAL A 547 17.63 -48.38 14.17
N SER A 548 17.12 -48.48 12.94
CA SER A 548 17.42 -49.64 12.08
C SER A 548 18.89 -49.72 11.65
N GLU A 549 19.57 -48.60 11.43
CA GLU A 549 21.00 -48.58 11.08
C GLU A 549 21.91 -48.88 12.27
N GLU A 550 21.52 -48.50 13.49
CA GLU A 550 22.22 -48.87 14.73
C GLU A 550 22.03 -50.37 15.06
N GLU A 551 20.85 -50.94 14.82
CA GLU A 551 20.58 -52.37 14.99
C GLU A 551 21.36 -53.25 13.98
N GLU A 552 21.49 -52.81 12.72
CA GLU A 552 22.32 -53.51 11.72
C GLU A 552 23.83 -53.44 12.05
N LYS A 553 24.31 -52.33 12.62
CA LYS A 553 25.72 -52.18 13.04
C LYS A 553 26.04 -52.94 14.33
N ALA A 554 25.09 -53.11 15.24
CA ALA A 554 25.25 -53.89 16.46
C ALA A 554 25.36 -55.41 16.21
N GLY A 555 24.88 -55.92 15.06
CA GLY A 555 24.98 -57.34 14.70
C GLY A 555 26.37 -57.80 14.24
N SER A 556 27.35 -56.89 14.08
CA SER A 556 28.61 -57.19 13.39
C SER A 556 29.86 -56.56 14.07
N ARG A 557 30.35 -57.14 15.18
CA ARG A 557 31.78 -57.30 15.61
C ARG A 557 31.99 -57.14 17.13
N GLY A 558 32.74 -58.09 17.69
CA GLY A 558 33.03 -58.21 19.12
C GLY A 558 34.19 -57.38 19.68
N GLN A 559 34.27 -57.44 21.02
CA GLN A 559 35.34 -57.09 21.97
C GLN A 559 36.27 -55.90 21.65
N GLY A 560 36.12 -54.80 22.41
CA GLY A 560 37.19 -53.82 22.62
C GLY A 560 36.75 -52.42 23.06
N LYS A 561 36.94 -52.12 24.36
CA LYS A 561 37.03 -50.79 25.02
C LYS A 561 35.85 -49.82 24.92
N THR A 562 35.26 -49.59 26.09
CA THR A 562 34.28 -48.56 26.47
C THR A 562 34.62 -47.16 25.97
N SER A 563 33.74 -46.63 25.11
CA SER A 563 33.50 -45.19 24.90
C SER A 563 32.00 -44.97 25.11
N PRO A 564 31.55 -43.87 25.73
CA PRO A 564 30.18 -43.74 26.19
C PRO A 564 29.24 -43.65 24.98
N THR A 565 28.43 -44.69 24.80
CA THR A 565 27.26 -44.68 23.91
C THR A 565 26.32 -43.59 24.38
N THR A 566 26.19 -42.52 23.59
CA THR A 566 25.13 -41.52 23.78
C THR A 566 23.79 -42.21 23.56
N ASN A 567 23.15 -42.66 24.64
CA ASN A 567 21.75 -43.05 24.66
C ASN A 567 20.92 -41.86 24.16
N LYS A 568 20.65 -41.77 22.86
CA LYS A 568 19.69 -40.82 22.31
C LYS A 568 18.30 -41.31 22.68
N THR A 569 17.77 -40.77 23.78
CA THR A 569 16.36 -40.92 24.12
C THR A 569 15.48 -40.52 22.92
N PRO A 570 14.43 -41.27 22.60
CA PRO A 570 13.55 -40.94 21.48
C PRO A 570 12.93 -39.55 21.68
N LEU A 571 12.96 -38.71 20.64
CA LEU A 571 12.37 -37.37 20.65
C LEU A 571 10.88 -37.45 21.03
N ARG A 572 10.51 -36.67 22.05
CA ARG A 572 9.13 -36.53 22.52
C ARG A 572 8.47 -35.41 21.75
N ILE A 573 7.69 -35.75 20.73
CA ILE A 573 6.98 -34.79 19.88
C ILE A 573 5.51 -34.74 20.29
N TRP A 574 4.99 -33.54 20.56
CA TRP A 574 3.58 -33.32 20.87
C TRP A 574 2.94 -32.43 19.79
N SER A 575 1.86 -32.90 19.15
CA SER A 575 1.21 -32.17 18.05
C SER A 575 -0.23 -31.77 18.38
N ILE A 576 -0.58 -30.51 18.09
CA ILE A 576 -1.91 -29.94 18.31
C ILE A 576 -2.41 -29.31 17.01
N HIS A 577 -3.49 -29.85 16.48
CA HIS A 577 -4.12 -29.39 15.25
C HIS A 577 -5.63 -29.69 15.25
N SER A 578 -6.37 -29.22 14.24
CA SER A 578 -7.84 -29.24 14.28
C SER A 578 -8.50 -30.63 14.37
N ASP A 579 -7.79 -31.72 14.04
CA ASP A 579 -8.32 -33.09 14.20
C ASP A 579 -8.23 -33.61 15.63
N ASN A 580 -7.28 -33.12 16.43
CA ASN A 580 -6.96 -33.69 17.74
C ASN A 580 -7.08 -32.67 18.88
N SER A 581 -7.29 -31.39 18.60
CA SER A 581 -7.38 -30.35 19.64
C SER A 581 -8.57 -30.55 20.61
N GLY A 582 -9.59 -31.30 20.20
CA GLY A 582 -10.72 -31.68 21.05
C GLY A 582 -10.54 -32.97 21.84
N SER A 583 -9.40 -33.68 21.69
CA SER A 583 -9.15 -34.91 22.46
C SER A 583 -8.98 -34.60 23.95
N LYS A 584 -9.39 -35.53 24.82
CA LYS A 584 -9.25 -35.37 26.28
C LYS A 584 -7.81 -35.05 26.69
N GLU A 585 -6.85 -35.71 26.04
CA GLU A 585 -5.41 -35.51 26.24
C GLU A 585 -4.96 -34.10 25.87
N ASN A 586 -5.32 -33.60 24.67
CA ASN A 586 -4.92 -32.26 24.25
C ASN A 586 -5.62 -31.16 25.03
N VAL A 587 -6.88 -31.36 25.42
CA VAL A 587 -7.59 -30.41 26.30
C VAL A 587 -6.89 -30.33 27.66
N ALA A 588 -6.47 -31.46 28.23
CA ALA A 588 -5.72 -31.50 29.49
C ALA A 588 -4.32 -30.85 29.32
N PHE A 589 -3.60 -31.19 28.25
CA PHE A 589 -2.29 -30.62 27.93
C PHE A 589 -2.35 -29.10 27.77
N ILE A 590 -3.35 -28.58 27.04
CA ILE A 590 -3.52 -27.13 26.84
C ILE A 590 -3.85 -26.43 28.16
N LYS A 591 -4.69 -27.04 29.00
CA LYS A 591 -5.09 -26.48 30.30
C LYS A 591 -3.90 -26.36 31.26
N ASP A 592 -2.96 -27.29 31.23
CA ASP A 592 -1.74 -27.28 32.04
C ASP A 592 -0.46 -27.14 31.18
N ILE A 593 -0.53 -26.34 30.11
CA ILE A 593 0.56 -26.27 29.12
C ILE A 593 1.87 -25.81 29.74
N THR A 594 1.82 -24.95 30.75
CA THR A 594 3.00 -24.39 31.42
C THR A 594 3.85 -25.47 32.10
N ASN A 595 3.22 -26.55 32.56
CA ASN A 595 3.93 -27.70 33.11
C ASN A 595 4.14 -28.81 32.06
N SER A 596 3.10 -29.10 31.28
CA SER A 596 3.10 -30.22 30.32
C SER A 596 4.19 -30.08 29.24
N VAL A 597 4.56 -28.86 28.84
CA VAL A 597 5.62 -28.67 27.84
C VAL A 597 6.99 -29.16 28.32
N LYS A 598 7.26 -29.22 29.63
CA LYS A 598 8.58 -29.58 30.19
C LYS A 598 9.07 -30.98 29.75
N ASP A 599 8.13 -31.86 29.43
CA ASP A 599 8.39 -33.24 29.02
C ASP A 599 8.43 -33.43 27.49
N VAL A 600 8.39 -32.34 26.72
CA VAL A 600 8.30 -32.37 25.25
C VAL A 600 9.57 -31.78 24.64
N ASP A 601 10.15 -32.44 23.64
CA ASP A 601 11.32 -31.94 22.90
C ASP A 601 10.87 -31.06 21.71
N ALA A 602 9.73 -31.37 21.08
CA ALA A 602 9.11 -30.52 20.07
C ALA A 602 7.60 -30.37 20.24
N LEU A 603 7.11 -29.12 20.34
CA LEU A 603 5.68 -28.81 20.29
C LEU A 603 5.30 -28.32 18.89
N LEU A 604 4.43 -29.04 18.19
CA LEU A 604 3.97 -28.71 16.84
C LEU A 604 2.51 -28.23 16.89
N ALA A 605 2.25 -26.99 16.53
CA ALA A 605 0.94 -26.37 16.70
C ALA A 605 0.40 -25.72 15.41
N SER A 606 -0.85 -26.03 15.07
CA SER A 606 -1.63 -25.28 14.09
C SER A 606 -2.47 -24.19 14.78
N PRO A 607 -3.36 -23.44 14.09
CA PRO A 607 -4.22 -22.43 14.72
C PRO A 607 -5.15 -22.97 15.82
N SER A 608 -5.24 -24.29 15.94
CA SER A 608 -6.06 -25.02 16.90
C SER A 608 -5.47 -25.04 18.31
N LEU A 609 -4.18 -24.71 18.49
CA LEU A 609 -3.69 -24.26 19.79
C LEU A 609 -4.42 -22.95 20.07
N GLY A 610 -5.53 -22.98 20.81
CA GLY A 610 -6.52 -21.88 20.85
C GLY A 610 -5.93 -20.52 21.23
N THR A 611 -6.41 -19.44 20.64
CA THR A 611 -5.96 -18.05 20.92
C THR A 611 -6.21 -17.69 22.39
N GLY A 612 -5.15 -17.38 23.15
CA GLY A 612 -5.22 -17.14 24.61
C GLY A 612 -4.36 -18.07 25.46
N VAL A 613 -3.63 -19.00 24.84
CA VAL A 613 -2.66 -19.87 25.52
C VAL A 613 -1.28 -19.20 25.52
N ASP A 614 -0.76 -18.92 26.72
CA ASP A 614 0.59 -18.38 26.93
C ASP A 614 1.50 -19.46 27.53
N ILE A 615 2.74 -19.53 27.03
CA ILE A 615 3.82 -20.36 27.57
C ILE A 615 4.86 -19.40 28.15
N PRO A 616 4.77 -19.06 29.45
CA PRO A 616 5.57 -17.99 30.04
C PRO A 616 6.99 -18.42 30.42
N ASN A 617 7.20 -19.71 30.71
CA ASN A 617 8.45 -20.23 31.27
C ASN A 617 9.38 -20.76 30.17
N TYR A 618 10.69 -20.61 30.39
CA TYR A 618 11.72 -21.12 29.48
C TYR A 618 11.67 -22.64 29.39
N HIS A 619 11.66 -23.15 28.16
CA HIS A 619 11.73 -24.57 27.85
C HIS A 619 12.22 -24.84 26.42
N PHE A 620 11.70 -24.12 25.43
CA PHE A 620 12.13 -24.21 24.03
C PHE A 620 13.28 -23.22 23.75
N ASP A 621 14.28 -23.66 23.00
CA ASP A 621 15.47 -22.89 22.61
C ASP A 621 15.24 -22.06 21.34
N ALA A 622 14.23 -22.39 20.53
CA ALA A 622 13.86 -21.66 19.32
C ALA A 622 12.38 -21.85 18.96
N VAL A 623 11.80 -20.87 18.25
CA VAL A 623 10.45 -20.96 17.69
C VAL A 623 10.49 -20.87 16.16
N TYR A 624 9.85 -21.83 15.51
CA TYR A 624 9.76 -21.92 14.05
C TYR A 624 8.35 -21.57 13.58
N GLY A 625 8.23 -20.72 12.56
CA GLY A 625 6.97 -20.32 11.95
C GLY A 625 6.91 -20.72 10.47
N ALA A 626 5.92 -21.52 10.08
CA ALA A 626 5.70 -21.93 8.68
C ALA A 626 4.32 -21.49 8.18
N PHE A 627 4.27 -20.37 7.45
CA PHE A 627 3.01 -19.74 7.05
C PHE A 627 2.76 -19.85 5.55
N HIS A 628 1.71 -20.58 5.16
CA HIS A 628 1.34 -20.86 3.78
C HIS A 628 0.28 -19.88 3.24
N GLY A 629 -0.25 -18.99 4.09
CA GLY A 629 -1.28 -18.01 3.75
C GLY A 629 -2.67 -18.63 3.54
N VAL A 630 -2.98 -19.72 4.25
CA VAL A 630 -4.18 -20.54 3.98
C VAL A 630 -5.34 -20.20 4.90
N SER A 631 -5.10 -20.02 6.20
CA SER A 631 -6.18 -19.95 7.20
C SER A 631 -6.14 -18.77 8.17
N GLN A 632 -5.08 -17.95 8.14
CA GLN A 632 -4.83 -16.91 9.14
C GLN A 632 -4.31 -15.61 8.54
N THR A 633 -4.60 -14.48 9.22
CA THR A 633 -4.03 -13.16 8.91
C THR A 633 -2.57 -13.05 9.35
N ALA A 634 -1.85 -12.03 8.85
CA ALA A 634 -0.47 -11.75 9.28
C ALA A 634 -0.37 -11.49 10.80
N THR A 635 -1.38 -10.82 11.38
CA THR A 635 -1.45 -10.58 12.82
C THR A 635 -1.50 -11.90 13.56
N GLU A 636 -2.43 -12.80 13.22
CA GLU A 636 -2.56 -14.13 13.85
C GLU A 636 -1.32 -15.02 13.72
N CYS A 637 -0.59 -14.89 12.61
CA CYS A 637 0.70 -15.56 12.42
C CYS A 637 1.72 -15.06 13.46
N ALA A 638 1.83 -13.73 13.63
CA ALA A 638 2.66 -13.14 14.67
C ALA A 638 2.18 -13.55 16.08
N GLN A 639 0.87 -13.51 16.35
CA GLN A 639 0.30 -13.90 17.64
C GLN A 639 0.72 -15.32 18.05
N GLN A 640 0.76 -16.27 17.11
CA GLN A 640 1.20 -17.63 17.40
C GLN A 640 2.66 -17.74 17.82
N LEU A 641 3.55 -17.00 17.14
CA LEU A 641 4.96 -16.96 17.48
C LEU A 641 5.16 -16.42 18.91
N TYR A 642 4.43 -15.35 19.26
CA TYR A 642 4.54 -14.69 20.57
C TYR A 642 3.85 -15.41 21.73
N ARG A 643 3.22 -16.58 21.52
CA ARG A 643 2.70 -17.40 22.62
C ARG A 643 3.81 -17.91 23.53
N TYR A 644 4.98 -18.18 22.96
CA TYR A 644 6.17 -18.48 23.72
C TYR A 644 6.85 -17.17 24.13
N ARG A 645 6.67 -16.82 25.41
CA ARG A 645 7.09 -15.53 25.98
C ARG A 645 8.60 -15.41 26.22
N PRO A 646 9.36 -16.47 26.53
CA PRO A 646 10.81 -16.39 26.59
C PRO A 646 11.42 -15.88 25.28
N LYS A 647 12.43 -15.02 25.39
CA LYS A 647 13.11 -14.39 24.25
C LYS A 647 14.12 -15.36 23.64
N VAL A 648 13.66 -16.13 22.66
CA VAL A 648 14.48 -17.05 21.88
C VAL A 648 14.41 -16.69 20.39
N PRO A 649 15.38 -17.15 19.57
CA PRO A 649 15.37 -16.91 18.14
C PRO A 649 14.10 -17.40 17.46
N PHE A 650 13.59 -16.60 16.53
CA PHE A 650 12.53 -16.96 15.61
C PHE A 650 13.11 -17.36 14.27
N HIS A 651 12.62 -18.47 13.71
CA HIS A 651 12.97 -18.94 12.38
C HIS A 651 11.69 -19.01 11.54
N ILE A 652 11.59 -18.18 10.50
CA ILE A 652 10.31 -17.93 9.85
C ILE A 652 10.42 -18.15 8.34
N TRP A 653 9.47 -18.92 7.81
CA TRP A 653 9.22 -19.05 6.38
C TRP A 653 7.77 -18.66 6.06
N VAL A 654 7.59 -17.92 4.97
CA VAL A 654 6.29 -17.51 4.46
C VAL A 654 6.20 -17.81 2.97
N ALA A 655 5.13 -18.46 2.54
CA ALA A 655 4.92 -18.79 1.12
C ALA A 655 4.91 -17.52 0.23
N PRO A 656 5.62 -17.50 -0.90
CA PRO A 656 5.68 -16.34 -1.80
C PRO A 656 4.33 -15.91 -2.39
N ARG A 657 3.38 -16.85 -2.52
CA ARG A 657 1.99 -16.60 -2.93
C ARG A 657 1.08 -17.59 -2.19
N PRO A 658 -0.01 -17.15 -1.51
CA PRO A 658 -0.98 -18.09 -0.97
C PRO A 658 -1.64 -18.85 -2.14
N PRO A 659 -1.65 -20.21 -2.13
CA PRO A 659 -2.25 -20.98 -3.22
C PRO A 659 -3.76 -20.76 -3.31
N PHE A 660 -4.43 -20.53 -2.17
CA PHE A 660 -5.81 -20.07 -2.04
C PHE A 660 -5.96 -19.41 -0.64
N GLY A 661 -6.19 -18.10 -0.54
CA GLY A 661 -6.37 -17.47 0.79
C GLY A 661 -6.08 -15.97 0.85
N TYR A 662 -6.61 -15.33 1.90
CA TYR A 662 -6.68 -13.89 2.18
C TYR A 662 -5.51 -13.03 1.65
N LYS A 663 -5.84 -11.92 0.95
CA LYS A 663 -4.89 -10.91 0.42
C LYS A 663 -4.02 -10.22 1.49
N ASP A 664 -4.21 -10.54 2.76
CA ASP A 664 -3.55 -9.90 3.90
C ASP A 664 -2.36 -10.69 4.46
N THR A 665 -2.17 -11.94 4.03
CA THR A 665 -1.10 -12.82 4.52
C THR A 665 0.00 -12.93 3.45
N ASN A 666 0.96 -12.00 3.51
CA ASN A 666 2.18 -12.00 2.67
C ASN A 666 3.39 -11.78 3.59
N ALA A 667 4.54 -12.37 3.24
CA ALA A 667 5.82 -12.21 3.91
C ALA A 667 6.12 -10.77 4.34
N ASN A 668 5.85 -9.78 3.47
CA ASN A 668 6.07 -8.36 3.78
C ASN A 668 5.21 -7.87 4.94
N LYS A 669 3.93 -8.27 5.01
CA LYS A 669 3.02 -7.86 6.10
C LYS A 669 3.34 -8.57 7.41
N ILE A 670 3.75 -9.84 7.36
CA ILE A 670 4.21 -10.56 8.57
C ILE A 670 5.52 -9.95 9.07
N LYS A 671 6.44 -9.63 8.16
CA LYS A 671 7.71 -8.94 8.49
C LYS A 671 7.46 -7.56 9.09
N GLU A 672 6.56 -6.76 8.52
CA GLU A 672 6.12 -5.48 9.11
C GLU A 672 5.56 -5.65 10.53
N ARG A 673 4.67 -6.64 10.75
CA ARG A 673 4.08 -6.88 12.08
C ARG A 673 5.13 -7.29 13.11
N LEU A 674 6.06 -8.17 12.73
CA LEU A 674 7.15 -8.62 13.62
C LEU A 674 8.20 -7.52 13.89
N LEU A 675 8.38 -6.55 12.99
CA LEU A 675 9.24 -5.39 13.21
C LEU A 675 8.56 -4.30 14.07
N GLN A 676 7.23 -4.35 14.21
CA GLN A 676 6.43 -3.38 14.96
C GLN A 676 6.08 -3.84 16.39
N THR A 677 6.29 -5.12 16.71
CA THR A 677 5.99 -5.79 17.99
C THR A 677 7.28 -6.01 18.77
#